data_AF-A0A448HFV3-F1
#
_entry.id   AF-A0A448HFV3-F1
#
_cell.length_a   1.000
_cell.length_b   1.000
_cell.length_c   1.000
_cell.angle_alpha   90.00
_cell.angle_beta   90.00
_cell.angle_gamma   90.00
#
_symmetry.space_group_name_H-M   'P 1'
#
loop_
_entity.id
_entity.type
_entity.pdbx_description
1 polymer ?
#
loop_
_entity_poly.entity_id
_entity_poly.type
_entity_poly.pdbx_seq_one_letter_code
_entity_poly.pdbx_strand_id
1 'polypeptide(L)'
;MKIIIVGGVAGGATAAARIRRLDETAEILLIDKGEYLSYASCGLPYYVGGAIARRDALFVSSKEAIEATYAVDVRDLSLAKALDPGARTLTVKDLRTDEVYTERYDKLILATGSSPVVPALTGLGADNVFTLWTVPDADRVKDFVERRSPRRAVVVGAGLIGLEMVDNLMALGLEVTVVDKEGQVLAPLDGDMARLVENHLVSRGVDLRLGAGLSDIDEDGGRVRLDDGTSVETDMVVLSLGARPNSELARDAGLSVGERGHVLVDAELRTSDPDVYAVGDVTEGAEPILGGTHAVALAGPANRQGRAVAAAVLGREPEPYRGTIGTSVLRVLDLTAAWTGWSEKALEDAGKVLGTDFHVALVHPMSHAGYYPGASALTLKVVVDSSGVVLGAQAVGSEGVDKRIDTIAATIRLGGSADDLASLELAYAPPFSSAKDPVNVAGCVAQDVLAGLTRPVLYRQWRADPGAWTLLDVREDAEVAVGAIPGSVHVPLAQLRERLDELDPRTPYLVYCAVGLRGYVAERILTGHGFQAANLAGGYRTWCDLGPRDDEGGQEAAQATQSTTEAAASEAGTATDAAADPATDPVTDAAGAGAVPAPAGTVIPLDVCGMSCPGPIVEVARAVAGLAEGESLRVVATDPGFARDIAAWAQTTGNTLVSKDVEAGRCTAVIRKDGAASQPSERPDGDREAGATGGREKTIIVFDGDLDRALAAFVIANGAAAMGDRVNMFFTFWGLSVIRRPERPRTPKDAVSRAFAEMLPRGAGRLGLSRMNMGGTGAAMMRRVMRAKGVASLEELIASAQEAGVRLTACQMSMDIMGITAAELIDGVEIGGVATMLNDNDRSNMNLFI
;
A
#
# COMPACT_ATOMS: atom_id res chain seq x y z
N MET A 1 -41.44 31.61 2.96
CA MET A 1 -41.32 30.65 4.09
C MET A 1 -39.95 30.85 4.72
N LYS A 2 -39.87 30.92 6.05
CA LYS A 2 -38.62 31.09 6.79
C LYS A 2 -38.07 29.75 7.28
N ILE A 3 -36.86 29.43 6.88
CA ILE A 3 -36.17 28.18 7.20
C ILE A 3 -34.92 28.50 8.02
N ILE A 4 -34.80 27.88 9.18
CA ILE A 4 -33.59 27.99 10.01
C ILE A 4 -32.79 26.68 9.91
N ILE A 5 -31.48 26.78 9.70
CA ILE A 5 -30.55 25.66 9.65
C ILE A 5 -29.53 25.85 10.76
N VAL A 6 -29.35 24.84 11.62
CA VAL A 6 -28.40 24.88 12.74
C VAL A 6 -27.21 23.98 12.41
N GLY A 7 -26.06 24.58 12.12
CA GLY A 7 -24.81 23.94 11.69
C GLY A 7 -24.54 24.16 10.20
N GLY A 8 -23.38 24.74 9.86
CA GLY A 8 -23.01 25.25 8.54
C GLY A 8 -21.82 24.55 7.88
N VAL A 9 -21.59 23.28 8.23
CA VAL A 9 -20.59 22.41 7.60
C VAL A 9 -21.29 21.46 6.62
N ALA A 10 -21.03 20.15 6.62
CA ALA A 10 -21.43 19.22 5.56
C ALA A 10 -22.95 19.19 5.27
N GLY A 11 -23.76 18.84 6.26
CA GLY A 11 -25.21 18.67 6.08
C GLY A 11 -25.94 19.99 5.85
N GLY A 12 -25.72 20.98 6.72
CA GLY A 12 -26.47 22.23 6.68
C GLY A 12 -26.09 23.17 5.53
N ALA A 13 -24.80 23.28 5.17
CA ALA A 13 -24.41 24.08 4.01
C ALA A 13 -24.96 23.49 2.70
N THR A 14 -24.95 22.15 2.58
CA THR A 14 -25.55 21.46 1.44
C THR A 14 -27.06 21.68 1.36
N ALA A 15 -27.76 21.63 2.50
CA ALA A 15 -29.18 21.92 2.58
C ALA A 15 -29.49 23.36 2.17
N ALA A 16 -28.78 24.35 2.74
CA ALA A 16 -28.96 25.77 2.41
C ALA A 16 -28.82 26.02 0.91
N ALA A 17 -27.72 25.53 0.31
CA ALA A 17 -27.46 25.69 -1.11
C ALA A 17 -28.53 25.00 -1.99
N ARG A 18 -29.02 23.81 -1.59
CA ARG A 18 -30.05 23.09 -2.34
C ARG A 18 -31.42 23.75 -2.21
N ILE A 19 -31.79 24.23 -1.02
CA ILE A 19 -33.06 24.94 -0.78
C ILE A 19 -33.14 26.17 -1.67
N ARG A 20 -32.11 27.02 -1.69
CA ARG A 20 -32.06 28.21 -2.57
C ARG A 20 -32.30 27.84 -4.03
N ARG A 21 -31.61 26.82 -4.54
CA ARG A 21 -31.80 26.36 -5.94
C ARG A 21 -33.21 25.84 -6.25
N LEU A 22 -33.97 25.45 -5.24
CA LEU A 22 -35.33 24.95 -5.39
C LEU A 22 -36.39 26.04 -5.16
N ASP A 23 -36.09 27.09 -4.39
CA ASP A 23 -37.02 28.18 -4.10
C ASP A 23 -36.29 29.51 -3.83
N GLU A 24 -36.44 30.46 -4.75
CA GLU A 24 -35.86 31.81 -4.62
C GLU A 24 -36.58 32.72 -3.62
N THR A 25 -37.76 32.31 -3.14
CA THR A 25 -38.55 33.10 -2.19
C THR A 25 -38.39 32.62 -0.74
N ALA A 26 -37.63 31.55 -0.52
CA ALA A 26 -37.31 31.08 0.82
C ALA A 26 -36.39 32.09 1.54
N GLU A 27 -36.74 32.44 2.78
CA GLU A 27 -35.85 33.14 3.70
C GLU A 27 -35.05 32.07 4.44
N ILE A 28 -33.73 32.02 4.21
CA ILE A 28 -32.86 30.98 4.76
C ILE A 28 -31.92 31.64 5.75
N LEU A 29 -31.99 31.22 7.01
CA LEU A 29 -31.07 31.61 8.07
C LEU A 29 -30.21 30.40 8.47
N LEU A 30 -28.89 30.52 8.29
CA LEU A 30 -27.91 29.52 8.70
C LEU A 30 -27.17 29.99 9.95
N ILE A 31 -27.26 29.22 11.03
CA ILE A 31 -26.63 29.53 12.32
C ILE A 31 -25.52 28.51 12.58
N ASP A 32 -24.31 28.99 12.87
CA ASP A 32 -23.19 28.15 13.29
C ASP A 32 -22.50 28.75 14.53
N LYS A 33 -22.14 27.89 15.49
CA LYS A 33 -21.43 28.31 16.71
C LYS A 33 -19.95 28.60 16.46
N GLY A 34 -19.37 28.02 15.41
CA GLY A 34 -17.99 28.21 15.02
C GLY A 34 -17.80 29.47 14.16
N GLU A 35 -16.54 29.87 14.01
CA GLU A 35 -16.13 30.97 13.12
C GLU A 35 -16.11 30.51 11.65
N TYR A 36 -15.77 29.25 11.40
CA TYR A 36 -15.56 28.72 10.06
C TYR A 36 -16.73 27.86 9.60
N LEU A 37 -17.15 28.10 8.37
CA LEU A 37 -18.19 27.35 7.67
C LEU A 37 -17.55 26.53 6.55
N SER A 38 -18.24 25.48 6.12
CA SER A 38 -17.87 24.71 4.91
C SER A 38 -16.37 24.41 4.82
N TYR A 39 -15.74 24.01 5.93
CA TYR A 39 -14.34 23.59 5.94
C TYR A 39 -14.25 22.07 5.79
N ALA A 40 -13.14 21.61 5.22
CA ALA A 40 -12.83 20.20 5.02
C ALA A 40 -12.31 19.58 6.33
N SER A 41 -13.23 19.15 7.20
CA SER A 41 -12.87 18.47 8.47
C SER A 41 -12.02 17.20 8.24
N CYS A 42 -12.27 16.48 7.14
CA CYS A 42 -11.45 15.32 6.74
C CYS A 42 -10.02 15.70 6.33
N GLY A 43 -9.75 16.98 6.03
CA GLY A 43 -8.42 17.49 5.68
C GLY A 43 -7.56 17.82 6.90
N LEU A 44 -8.12 17.86 8.12
CA LEU A 44 -7.42 18.34 9.32
C LEU A 44 -6.18 17.50 9.67
N PRO A 45 -6.21 16.16 9.69
CA PRO A 45 -5.00 15.36 9.96
C PRO A 45 -3.91 15.63 8.92
N TYR A 46 -4.27 15.74 7.64
CA TYR A 46 -3.34 15.98 6.53
C TYR A 46 -2.75 17.40 6.52
N TYR A 47 -3.45 18.38 7.08
CA TYR A 47 -2.88 19.70 7.34
C TYR A 47 -1.90 19.67 8.52
N VAL A 48 -2.22 18.95 9.59
CA VAL A 48 -1.28 18.75 10.71
C VAL A 48 0.00 18.07 10.22
N GLY A 49 -0.09 16.99 9.45
CA GLY A 49 1.04 16.25 8.88
C GLY A 49 1.77 16.96 7.73
N GLY A 50 1.30 18.13 7.29
CA GLY A 50 1.93 18.93 6.24
C GLY A 50 1.67 18.49 4.79
N ALA A 51 0.97 17.37 4.56
CA ALA A 51 0.55 16.94 3.23
C ALA A 51 -0.37 17.98 2.55
N ILE A 52 -1.21 18.65 3.33
CA ILE A 52 -1.89 19.89 2.93
C ILE A 52 -1.07 21.06 3.46
N ALA A 53 -0.20 21.62 2.62
CA ALA A 53 0.75 22.66 3.05
C ALA A 53 0.09 23.99 3.44
N ARG A 54 -1.05 24.35 2.84
CA ARG A 54 -1.71 25.65 3.06
C ARG A 54 -2.98 25.48 3.85
N ARG A 55 -3.07 26.15 5.01
CA ARG A 55 -4.28 26.22 5.85
C ARG A 55 -5.52 26.62 5.04
N ASP A 56 -5.38 27.59 4.14
CA ASP A 56 -6.50 28.11 3.34
C ASP A 56 -7.15 27.06 2.44
N ALA A 57 -6.43 25.99 2.08
CA ALA A 57 -6.99 24.89 1.30
C ALA A 57 -8.05 24.08 2.06
N LEU A 58 -8.13 24.22 3.38
CA LEU A 58 -9.17 23.60 4.20
C LEU A 58 -10.53 24.30 4.03
N PHE A 59 -10.58 25.55 3.57
CA PHE A 59 -11.84 26.27 3.44
C PHE A 59 -12.40 26.11 2.02
N VAL A 60 -13.51 25.40 1.89
CA VAL A 60 -14.15 25.15 0.59
C VAL A 60 -14.91 26.38 0.10
N SER A 61 -15.54 27.12 1.03
CA SER A 61 -16.24 28.37 0.72
C SER A 61 -16.23 29.31 1.92
N SER A 62 -15.98 30.59 1.67
CA SER A 62 -16.15 31.66 2.67
C SER A 62 -17.63 31.95 2.94
N LYS A 63 -17.91 32.56 4.09
CA LYS A 63 -19.23 33.09 4.45
C LYS A 63 -19.80 33.99 3.35
N GLU A 64 -19.04 34.99 2.92
CA GLU A 64 -19.45 36.00 1.95
C GLU A 64 -19.82 35.38 0.61
N ALA A 65 -19.06 34.37 0.19
CA ALA A 65 -19.34 33.61 -1.02
C ALA A 65 -20.65 32.80 -0.92
N ILE A 66 -20.95 32.20 0.25
CA ILE A 66 -22.21 31.49 0.49
C ILE A 66 -23.38 32.48 0.44
N GLU A 67 -23.27 33.60 1.15
CA GLU A 67 -24.29 34.65 1.19
C GLU A 67 -24.57 35.22 -0.20
N ALA A 68 -23.52 35.60 -0.94
CA ALA A 68 -23.64 36.19 -2.27
C ALA A 68 -24.19 35.20 -3.32
N THR A 69 -23.76 33.93 -3.26
CA THR A 69 -24.16 32.92 -4.24
C THR A 69 -25.57 32.40 -3.98
N TYR A 70 -25.94 32.24 -2.71
CA TYR A 70 -27.16 31.55 -2.33
C TYR A 70 -28.19 32.41 -1.58
N ALA A 71 -27.95 33.72 -1.43
CA ALA A 71 -28.86 34.62 -0.71
C ALA A 71 -29.34 34.02 0.63
N VAL A 72 -28.38 33.53 1.42
CA VAL A 72 -28.59 32.96 2.77
C VAL A 72 -28.13 34.00 3.78
N ASP A 73 -28.88 34.25 4.85
CA ASP A 73 -28.41 35.00 6.01
C ASP A 73 -27.56 34.05 6.86
N VAL A 74 -26.26 34.34 6.99
CA VAL A 74 -25.34 33.48 7.71
C VAL A 74 -24.87 34.15 9.00
N ARG A 75 -25.09 33.47 10.12
CA ARG A 75 -24.69 33.92 11.47
C ARG A 75 -23.75 32.90 12.09
N ASP A 76 -22.47 33.11 11.87
CA ASP A 76 -21.35 32.43 12.52
C ASP A 76 -21.11 32.99 13.92
N LEU A 77 -20.36 32.28 14.75
CA LEU A 77 -20.21 32.56 16.19
C LEU A 77 -21.57 32.81 16.88
N SER A 78 -22.59 32.05 16.48
CA SER A 78 -23.96 32.15 16.98
C SER A 78 -24.43 30.77 17.48
N LEU A 79 -24.69 30.66 18.77
CA LEU A 79 -25.08 29.41 19.41
C LEU A 79 -26.61 29.29 19.50
N ALA A 80 -27.16 28.28 18.85
CA ALA A 80 -28.54 27.83 19.08
C ALA A 80 -28.66 27.24 20.51
N LYS A 81 -29.32 27.97 21.42
CA LYS A 81 -29.40 27.63 22.84
C LYS A 81 -30.61 26.79 23.23
N ALA A 82 -31.78 27.09 22.66
CA ALA A 82 -33.02 26.42 23.00
C ALA A 82 -33.98 26.43 21.81
N LEU A 83 -34.64 25.30 21.58
CA LEU A 83 -35.63 25.11 20.54
C LEU A 83 -36.99 24.90 21.21
N ASP A 84 -37.99 25.67 20.80
CA ASP A 84 -39.39 25.50 21.20
C ASP A 84 -40.22 25.15 19.97
N PRO A 85 -40.51 23.85 19.73
CA PRO A 85 -41.31 23.41 18.59
C PRO A 85 -42.77 23.91 18.65
N GLY A 86 -43.33 24.04 19.86
CA GLY A 86 -44.70 24.50 20.06
C GLY A 86 -44.90 25.97 19.68
N ALA A 87 -43.93 26.83 20.03
CA ALA A 87 -43.92 28.23 19.63
C ALA A 87 -43.29 28.47 18.24
N ARG A 88 -42.66 27.45 17.65
CA ARG A 88 -41.81 27.51 16.45
C ARG A 88 -40.74 28.60 16.54
N THR A 89 -39.99 28.56 17.64
CA THR A 89 -38.92 29.53 17.90
C THR A 89 -37.60 28.87 18.24
N LEU A 90 -36.51 29.55 17.86
CA LEU A 90 -35.15 29.21 18.24
C LEU A 90 -34.54 30.39 19.02
N THR A 91 -34.06 30.11 20.22
CA THR A 91 -33.27 31.07 21.00
C THR A 91 -31.81 30.96 20.59
N VAL A 92 -31.21 32.09 20.22
CA VAL A 92 -29.83 32.18 19.72
C VAL A 92 -29.03 33.11 20.62
N LYS A 93 -27.78 32.75 20.89
CA LYS A 93 -26.82 33.61 21.57
C LYS A 93 -25.70 33.99 20.60
N ASP A 94 -25.52 35.27 20.35
CA ASP A 94 -24.33 35.77 19.65
C ASP A 94 -23.13 35.65 20.61
N LEU A 95 -22.11 34.90 20.21
CA LEU A 95 -20.92 34.63 21.02
C LEU A 95 -19.90 35.78 20.99
N ARG A 96 -20.06 36.76 20.08
CA ARG A 96 -19.25 37.98 20.05
C ARG A 96 -19.76 39.03 21.03
N THR A 97 -21.08 39.17 21.15
CA THR A 97 -21.73 40.24 21.94
C THR A 97 -22.37 39.75 23.24
N ASP A 98 -22.47 38.43 23.44
CA ASP A 98 -23.26 37.77 24.48
C ASP A 98 -24.78 38.05 24.43
N GLU A 99 -25.26 38.74 23.39
CA GLU A 99 -26.69 39.03 23.20
C GLU A 99 -27.49 37.74 22.96
N VAL A 100 -28.66 37.64 23.60
CA VAL A 100 -29.58 36.53 23.42
C VAL A 100 -30.87 37.04 22.80
N TYR A 101 -31.26 36.46 21.68
CA TYR A 101 -32.47 36.83 20.94
C TYR A 101 -33.23 35.59 20.46
N THR A 102 -34.44 35.81 19.92
CA THR A 102 -35.33 34.74 19.46
C THR A 102 -35.67 34.92 17.99
N GLU A 103 -35.55 33.84 17.21
CA GLU A 103 -35.95 33.77 15.81
C GLU A 103 -37.15 32.84 15.66
N ARG A 104 -38.13 33.25 14.85
CA ARG A 104 -39.25 32.40 14.44
C ARG A 104 -38.89 31.63 13.18
N TYR A 105 -39.43 30.43 13.02
CA TYR A 105 -39.27 29.62 11.81
C TYR A 105 -40.59 29.03 11.34
N ASP A 106 -40.69 28.77 10.04
CA ASP A 106 -41.71 27.89 9.48
C ASP A 106 -41.22 26.44 9.44
N LYS A 107 -39.92 26.25 9.14
CA LYS A 107 -39.23 24.95 9.15
C LYS A 107 -37.83 25.07 9.76
N LEU A 108 -37.34 24.01 10.39
CA LEU A 108 -36.01 23.97 11.00
C LEU A 108 -35.24 22.70 10.62
N ILE A 109 -33.94 22.82 10.34
CA ILE A 109 -33.03 21.69 10.09
C ILE A 109 -31.93 21.68 11.16
N LEU A 110 -31.83 20.58 11.89
CA LEU A 110 -30.73 20.28 12.83
C LEU A 110 -29.60 19.56 12.08
N ALA A 111 -28.48 20.25 11.90
CA ALA A 111 -27.25 19.73 11.31
C ALA A 111 -26.06 19.93 12.28
N THR A 112 -26.30 19.71 13.57
CA THR A 112 -25.37 20.02 14.67
C THR A 112 -24.16 19.09 14.74
N GLY A 113 -24.14 18.01 13.95
CA GLY A 113 -23.03 17.06 13.85
C GLY A 113 -22.79 16.29 15.16
N SER A 114 -21.53 15.94 15.39
CA SER A 114 -21.06 15.28 16.61
C SER A 114 -19.86 16.03 17.21
N SER A 115 -19.44 15.64 18.41
CA SER A 115 -18.24 16.16 19.09
C SER A 115 -17.37 14.99 19.61
N PRO A 116 -16.05 15.17 19.74
CA PRO A 116 -15.17 14.13 20.29
C PRO A 116 -15.61 13.68 21.67
N VAL A 117 -15.50 12.38 21.95
CA VAL A 117 -15.65 11.85 23.30
C VAL A 117 -14.40 12.21 24.11
N VAL A 118 -14.59 13.03 25.14
CA VAL A 118 -13.54 13.38 26.11
C VAL A 118 -13.90 12.73 27.45
N PRO A 119 -13.05 11.85 28.00
CA PRO A 119 -13.32 11.21 29.29
C PRO A 119 -13.20 12.22 30.43
N ALA A 120 -13.71 11.89 31.61
CA ALA A 120 -13.55 12.73 32.80
C ALA A 120 -12.31 12.28 33.59
N LEU A 121 -11.13 12.80 33.23
CA LEU A 121 -9.83 12.42 33.81
C LEU A 121 -9.00 13.66 34.17
N THR A 122 -7.95 13.47 34.99
CA THR A 122 -6.95 14.51 35.23
C THR A 122 -6.04 14.70 34.01
N GLY A 123 -5.28 15.80 33.96
CA GLY A 123 -4.33 16.08 32.86
C GLY A 123 -4.92 16.56 31.53
N LEU A 124 -6.24 16.51 31.32
CA LEU A 124 -6.89 16.95 30.06
C LEU A 124 -6.71 18.45 29.74
N GLY A 125 -6.35 19.26 30.73
CA GLY A 125 -6.08 20.68 30.57
C GLY A 125 -4.61 21.00 30.22
N ALA A 126 -3.74 20.00 30.12
CA ALA A 126 -2.34 20.20 29.77
C ALA A 126 -2.19 20.70 28.32
N ASP A 127 -1.21 21.57 28.10
CA ASP A 127 -0.98 22.22 26.79
C ASP A 127 -0.61 21.25 25.67
N ASN A 128 -0.22 20.01 26.00
CA ASN A 128 0.21 18.96 25.07
C ASN A 128 -0.82 17.82 24.90
N VAL A 129 -2.04 18.00 25.41
CA VAL A 129 -3.15 17.03 25.26
C VAL A 129 -4.19 17.62 24.32
N PHE A 130 -4.48 16.91 23.22
CA PHE A 130 -5.29 17.40 22.13
C PHE A 130 -6.45 16.47 21.79
N THR A 131 -7.53 17.06 21.30
CA THR A 131 -8.51 16.41 20.43
C THR A 131 -8.35 17.00 19.03
N LEU A 132 -8.87 16.33 18.00
CA LEU A 132 -8.89 16.88 16.64
C LEU A 132 -10.29 16.77 16.04
N TRP A 133 -10.95 17.91 15.83
CA TRP A 133 -12.31 17.96 15.27
C TRP A 133 -12.58 19.19 14.42
N THR A 134 -12.03 20.33 14.84
CA THR A 134 -12.24 21.64 14.20
C THR A 134 -10.92 22.24 13.70
N VAL A 135 -11.01 23.28 12.87
CA VAL A 135 -9.81 24.00 12.39
C VAL A 135 -8.95 24.54 13.55
N PRO A 136 -9.52 25.19 14.59
CA PRO A 136 -8.73 25.60 15.76
C PRO A 136 -8.02 24.44 16.47
N ASP A 137 -8.60 23.23 16.48
CA ASP A 137 -7.92 22.06 17.05
C ASP A 137 -6.68 21.69 16.24
N ALA A 138 -6.80 21.67 14.92
CA ALA A 138 -5.68 21.38 14.02
C ALA A 138 -4.58 22.44 14.13
N ASP A 139 -4.96 23.72 14.21
CA ASP A 139 -4.02 24.83 14.42
C ASP A 139 -3.26 24.65 15.76
N ARG A 140 -3.95 24.29 16.85
CA ARG A 140 -3.30 24.02 18.15
C ARG A 140 -2.28 22.88 18.09
N VAL A 141 -2.64 21.76 17.44
CA VAL A 141 -1.73 20.62 17.29
C VAL A 141 -0.51 21.02 16.46
N LYS A 142 -0.73 21.66 15.31
CA LYS A 142 0.34 22.08 14.40
C LYS A 142 1.28 23.10 15.06
N ASP A 143 0.73 24.12 15.71
CA ASP A 143 1.51 25.12 16.46
C ASP A 143 2.35 24.47 17.56
N PHE A 144 1.80 23.49 18.28
CA PHE A 144 2.53 22.76 19.30
C PHE A 144 3.71 21.99 18.71
N VAL A 145 3.48 21.24 17.63
CA VAL A 145 4.53 20.45 16.96
C VAL A 145 5.65 21.37 16.46
N GLU A 146 5.31 22.49 15.83
CA GLU A 146 6.30 23.45 15.30
C GLU A 146 7.10 24.16 16.40
N ARG A 147 6.45 24.54 17.50
CA ARG A 147 7.08 25.32 18.58
C ARG A 147 7.84 24.47 19.58
N ARG A 148 7.39 23.24 19.83
CA ARG A 148 7.93 22.37 20.88
C ARG A 148 8.77 21.22 20.33
N SER A 149 8.66 20.92 19.03
CA SER A 149 9.39 19.83 18.37
C SER A 149 9.35 18.51 19.18
N PRO A 150 8.14 18.00 19.51
CA PRO A 150 7.99 16.76 20.25
C PRO A 150 8.63 15.60 19.50
N ARG A 151 9.14 14.60 20.24
CA ARG A 151 9.73 13.38 19.66
C ARG A 151 8.78 12.19 19.76
N ARG A 152 7.99 12.12 20.83
CA ARG A 152 7.07 11.00 21.10
C ARG A 152 5.64 11.50 21.18
N ALA A 153 4.73 10.76 20.54
CA ALA A 153 3.30 10.99 20.61
C ALA A 153 2.57 9.72 21.05
N VAL A 154 1.55 9.89 21.89
CA VAL A 154 0.57 8.85 22.19
C VAL A 154 -0.74 9.19 21.53
N VAL A 155 -1.24 8.32 20.66
CA VAL A 155 -2.59 8.39 20.09
C VAL A 155 -3.49 7.43 20.85
N VAL A 156 -4.50 7.98 21.51
CA VAL A 156 -5.49 7.19 22.26
C VAL A 156 -6.73 6.97 21.41
N GLY A 157 -6.93 5.74 20.97
CA GLY A 157 -8.00 5.31 20.07
C GLY A 157 -7.45 4.98 18.66
N ALA A 158 -7.63 3.73 18.24
CA ALA A 158 -7.21 3.16 16.97
C ALA A 158 -8.36 3.09 15.93
N GLY A 159 -9.26 4.07 15.97
CA GLY A 159 -10.29 4.31 14.97
C GLY A 159 -9.75 5.09 13.76
N LEU A 160 -10.66 5.50 12.86
CA LEU A 160 -10.35 6.25 11.63
C LEU A 160 -9.43 7.46 11.88
N ILE A 161 -9.87 8.42 12.69
CA ILE A 161 -9.15 9.66 12.97
C ILE A 161 -7.82 9.37 13.69
N GLY A 162 -7.82 8.42 14.62
CA GLY A 162 -6.62 8.01 15.35
C GLY A 162 -5.53 7.49 14.41
N LEU A 163 -5.87 6.56 13.51
CA LEU A 163 -4.91 6.03 12.54
C LEU A 163 -4.49 7.06 11.47
N GLU A 164 -5.36 7.99 11.07
CA GLU A 164 -4.95 9.12 10.25
C GLU A 164 -3.93 10.01 10.99
N MET A 165 -4.11 10.22 12.29
CA MET A 165 -3.14 10.95 13.11
C MET A 165 -1.83 10.20 13.27
N VAL A 166 -1.84 8.87 13.38
CA VAL A 166 -0.61 8.06 13.37
C VAL A 166 0.19 8.31 12.09
N ASP A 167 -0.45 8.19 10.91
CA ASP A 167 0.19 8.42 9.62
C ASP A 167 0.81 9.83 9.54
N ASN A 168 0.04 10.85 9.93
CA ASN A 168 0.48 12.24 9.83
C ASN A 168 1.56 12.62 10.87
N LEU A 169 1.54 12.05 12.08
CA LEU A 169 2.59 12.31 13.08
C LEU A 169 3.88 11.57 12.73
N MET A 170 3.80 10.35 12.20
CA MET A 170 4.97 9.64 11.70
C MET A 170 5.60 10.34 10.50
N ALA A 171 4.80 10.93 9.61
CA ALA A 171 5.31 11.74 8.49
C ALA A 171 6.11 12.96 8.96
N LEU A 172 5.84 13.47 10.16
CA LEU A 172 6.61 14.54 10.81
C LEU A 172 7.85 14.02 11.58
N GLY A 173 8.10 12.70 11.57
CA GLY A 173 9.25 12.06 12.20
C GLY A 173 9.08 11.72 13.67
N LEU A 174 7.85 11.73 14.21
CA LEU A 174 7.60 11.35 15.60
C LEU A 174 7.56 9.83 15.78
N GLU A 175 8.03 9.37 16.93
CA GLU A 175 7.77 8.03 17.45
C GLU A 175 6.34 7.99 18.00
N VAL A 176 5.52 7.06 17.48
CA VAL A 176 4.09 7.01 17.82
C VAL A 176 3.75 5.72 18.56
N THR A 177 3.15 5.86 19.73
CA THR A 177 2.47 4.76 20.44
C THR A 177 0.96 4.91 20.26
N VAL A 178 0.29 3.83 19.88
CA VAL A 178 -1.17 3.74 19.78
C VAL A 178 -1.70 2.93 20.95
N VAL A 179 -2.68 3.48 21.65
CA VAL A 179 -3.34 2.83 22.78
C VAL A 179 -4.82 2.70 22.47
N ASP A 180 -5.37 1.49 22.55
CA ASP A 180 -6.81 1.27 22.47
C ASP A 180 -7.27 0.19 23.45
N LYS A 181 -8.44 0.41 24.05
CA LYS A 181 -9.10 -0.57 24.92
C LYS A 181 -9.58 -1.79 24.13
N GLU A 182 -9.96 -1.60 22.88
CA GLU A 182 -10.37 -2.69 22.00
C GLU A 182 -9.18 -3.59 21.65
N GLY A 183 -9.45 -4.88 21.46
CA GLY A 183 -8.43 -5.88 21.11
C GLY A 183 -7.98 -5.85 19.65
N GLN A 184 -8.44 -4.89 18.86
CA GLN A 184 -8.11 -4.73 17.44
C GLN A 184 -8.15 -3.24 17.03
N VAL A 185 -7.44 -2.89 15.96
CA VAL A 185 -7.64 -1.60 15.28
C VAL A 185 -8.91 -1.64 14.42
N LEU A 186 -9.44 -0.46 14.07
CA LEU A 186 -10.56 -0.31 13.13
C LEU A 186 -11.71 -1.27 13.43
N ALA A 187 -12.40 -1.07 14.54
CA ALA A 187 -13.48 -1.92 15.02
C ALA A 187 -14.51 -2.40 13.96
N PRO A 188 -14.86 -1.63 12.90
CA PRO A 188 -15.74 -2.13 11.83
C PRO A 188 -15.20 -3.31 11.02
N LEU A 189 -13.88 -3.49 10.93
CA LEU A 189 -13.26 -4.63 10.27
C LEU A 189 -13.42 -5.92 11.12
N ASP A 190 -13.48 -7.05 10.43
CA ASP A 190 -13.30 -8.35 11.08
C ASP A 190 -11.85 -8.51 11.56
N GLY A 191 -11.63 -9.33 12.59
CA GLY A 191 -10.32 -9.48 13.20
C GLY A 191 -9.24 -9.98 12.24
N ASP A 192 -9.59 -10.79 11.25
CA ASP A 192 -8.66 -11.24 10.20
C ASP A 192 -8.19 -10.10 9.28
N MET A 193 -9.08 -9.15 8.97
CA MET A 193 -8.77 -7.98 8.16
C MET A 193 -8.06 -6.89 8.96
N ALA A 194 -8.47 -6.66 10.21
CA ALA A 194 -7.81 -5.72 11.12
C ALA A 194 -6.35 -6.13 11.39
N ARG A 195 -6.08 -7.43 11.53
CA ARG A 195 -4.74 -7.95 11.76
C ARG A 195 -3.73 -7.58 10.66
N LEU A 196 -4.18 -7.46 9.41
CA LEU A 196 -3.34 -6.98 8.30
C LEU A 196 -2.85 -5.56 8.55
N VAL A 197 -3.71 -4.70 9.08
CA VAL A 197 -3.40 -3.31 9.43
C VAL A 197 -2.48 -3.26 10.65
N GLU A 198 -2.76 -4.07 11.68
CA GLU A 198 -1.92 -4.18 12.88
C GLU A 198 -0.50 -4.63 12.54
N ASN A 199 -0.37 -5.67 11.72
CA ASN A 199 0.93 -6.18 11.27
C ASN A 199 1.71 -5.08 10.56
N HIS A 200 1.05 -4.29 9.70
CA HIS A 200 1.67 -3.18 8.99
C HIS A 200 2.14 -2.07 9.93
N LEU A 201 1.29 -1.61 10.85
CA LEU A 201 1.64 -0.59 11.84
C LEU A 201 2.88 -0.99 12.64
N VAL A 202 2.91 -2.23 13.17
CA VAL A 202 4.06 -2.74 13.92
C VAL A 202 5.31 -2.83 13.04
N SER A 203 5.18 -3.29 11.79
CA SER A 203 6.33 -3.37 10.86
C SER A 203 6.94 -2.01 10.52
N ARG A 204 6.15 -0.93 10.66
CA ARG A 204 6.59 0.45 10.43
C ARG A 204 7.07 1.15 11.71
N GLY A 205 7.15 0.43 12.83
CA GLY A 205 7.73 0.93 14.09
C GLY A 205 6.72 1.58 15.04
N VAL A 206 5.40 1.41 14.82
CA VAL A 206 4.38 1.87 15.77
C VAL A 206 4.34 0.94 16.98
N ASP A 207 4.43 1.50 18.20
CA ASP A 207 4.16 0.75 19.44
C ASP A 207 2.64 0.61 19.60
N LEU A 208 2.10 -0.55 19.27
CA LEU A 208 0.66 -0.80 19.24
C LEU A 208 0.21 -1.57 20.50
N ARG A 209 -0.52 -0.89 21.38
CA ARG A 209 -1.02 -1.42 22.67
C ARG A 209 -2.53 -1.54 22.65
N LEU A 210 -3.01 -2.68 22.16
CA LEU A 210 -4.42 -3.04 22.11
C LEU A 210 -4.84 -3.79 23.38
N GLY A 211 -6.12 -3.73 23.71
CA GLY A 211 -6.65 -4.33 24.94
C GLY A 211 -6.28 -3.58 26.23
N ALA A 212 -5.68 -2.39 26.11
CA ALA A 212 -5.24 -1.56 27.22
C ALA A 212 -5.85 -0.16 27.07
N GLY A 213 -6.80 0.18 27.95
CA GLY A 213 -7.53 1.43 27.90
C GLY A 213 -6.81 2.58 28.61
N LEU A 214 -7.06 3.81 28.17
CA LEU A 214 -6.64 5.02 28.89
C LEU A 214 -7.32 5.05 30.27
N SER A 215 -6.50 5.04 31.33
CA SER A 215 -6.96 5.19 32.70
C SER A 215 -6.79 6.61 33.23
N ASP A 216 -5.67 7.27 32.94
CA ASP A 216 -5.35 8.61 33.46
C ASP A 216 -4.22 9.28 32.66
N ILE A 217 -4.10 10.61 32.76
CA ILE A 217 -3.02 11.41 32.19
C ILE A 217 -2.44 12.28 33.31
N ASP A 218 -1.11 12.35 33.41
CA ASP A 218 -0.45 13.24 34.37
C ASP A 218 -0.82 14.71 34.15
N GLU A 219 -0.79 15.53 35.22
CA GLU A 219 -1.23 16.94 35.17
C GLU A 219 -0.47 17.77 34.13
N ASP A 220 0.78 17.41 33.84
CA ASP A 220 1.63 18.04 32.83
C ASP A 220 1.54 17.39 31.45
N GLY A 221 0.75 16.31 31.32
CA GLY A 221 0.57 15.53 30.10
C GLY A 221 1.79 14.73 29.65
N GLY A 222 2.82 14.57 30.49
CA GLY A 222 4.07 13.88 30.13
C GLY A 222 3.99 12.34 30.17
N ARG A 223 2.91 11.79 30.73
CA ARG A 223 2.72 10.34 30.89
C ARG A 223 1.25 9.97 30.78
N VAL A 224 1.00 8.87 30.06
CA VAL A 224 -0.31 8.23 29.94
C VAL A 224 -0.32 6.93 30.76
N ARG A 225 -1.31 6.75 31.64
CA ARG A 225 -1.50 5.53 32.44
C ARG A 225 -2.62 4.68 31.85
N LEU A 226 -2.39 3.37 31.80
CA LEU A 226 -3.32 2.40 31.22
C LEU A 226 -4.02 1.58 32.31
N ASP A 227 -5.19 1.02 31.97
CA ASP A 227 -6.00 0.21 32.89
C ASP A 227 -5.41 -1.17 33.22
N ASP A 228 -4.40 -1.61 32.45
CA ASP A 228 -3.57 -2.78 32.73
C ASP A 228 -2.44 -2.52 33.75
N GLY A 229 -2.32 -1.28 34.24
CA GLY A 229 -1.31 -0.84 35.20
C GLY A 229 0.02 -0.38 34.57
N THR A 230 0.17 -0.47 33.25
CA THR A 230 1.34 0.05 32.55
C THR A 230 1.23 1.56 32.31
N SER A 231 2.33 2.19 31.88
CA SER A 231 2.35 3.60 31.51
C SER A 231 3.27 3.87 30.33
N VAL A 232 3.02 4.97 29.62
CA VAL A 232 3.77 5.40 28.43
C VAL A 232 4.20 6.85 28.62
N GLU A 233 5.50 7.12 28.54
CA GLU A 233 6.04 8.48 28.50
C GLU A 233 5.80 9.11 27.13
N THR A 234 5.43 10.38 27.11
CA THR A 234 5.14 11.07 25.85
C THR A 234 5.40 12.56 25.94
N ASP A 235 5.59 13.19 24.79
CA ASP A 235 5.73 14.64 24.69
C ASP A 235 4.39 15.28 24.24
N MET A 236 3.49 14.49 23.63
CA MET A 236 2.14 14.91 23.25
C MET A 236 1.13 13.75 23.28
N VAL A 237 -0.15 14.06 23.51
CA VAL A 237 -1.26 13.11 23.51
C VAL A 237 -2.34 13.57 22.54
N VAL A 238 -2.84 12.67 21.68
CA VAL A 238 -4.00 12.92 20.82
C VAL A 238 -5.12 11.96 21.19
N LEU A 239 -6.25 12.49 21.64
CA LEU A 239 -7.44 11.75 22.03
C LEU A 239 -8.38 11.58 20.82
N SER A 240 -8.62 10.33 20.44
CA SER A 240 -9.50 9.89 19.35
C SER A 240 -10.44 8.75 19.79
N LEU A 241 -11.19 8.99 20.87
CA LEU A 241 -12.06 8.01 21.54
C LEU A 241 -13.47 7.89 20.95
N GLY A 242 -13.63 8.25 19.68
CA GLY A 242 -14.93 8.31 18.99
C GLY A 242 -15.65 9.65 19.19
N ALA A 243 -16.91 9.71 18.73
CA ALA A 243 -17.71 10.92 18.71
C ALA A 243 -19.12 10.69 19.29
N ARG A 244 -19.69 11.76 19.87
CA ARG A 244 -21.04 11.79 20.43
C ARG A 244 -21.92 12.76 19.64
N PRO A 245 -23.14 12.39 19.25
CA PRO A 245 -24.05 13.30 18.54
C PRO A 245 -24.38 14.53 19.39
N ASN A 246 -24.38 15.72 18.77
CA ASN A 246 -24.72 16.99 19.41
C ASN A 246 -26.25 17.17 19.45
N SER A 247 -26.93 16.30 20.20
CA SER A 247 -28.39 16.17 20.22
C SER A 247 -29.07 16.95 21.34
N GLU A 248 -28.33 17.75 22.12
CA GLU A 248 -28.85 18.41 23.33
C GLU A 248 -30.04 19.31 22.97
N LEU A 249 -29.92 20.09 21.90
CA LEU A 249 -30.99 20.97 21.41
C LEU A 249 -32.28 20.21 21.08
N ALA A 250 -32.16 19.01 20.49
CA ALA A 250 -33.30 18.16 20.15
C ALA A 250 -33.92 17.52 21.39
N ARG A 251 -33.07 16.98 22.28
CA ARG A 251 -33.48 16.31 23.51
C ARG A 251 -34.20 17.27 24.45
N ASP A 252 -33.65 18.46 24.66
CA ASP A 252 -34.22 19.48 25.54
C ASP A 252 -35.53 20.05 24.99
N ALA A 253 -35.70 20.02 23.66
CA ALA A 253 -36.94 20.36 22.97
C ALA A 253 -38.00 19.24 22.97
N GLY A 254 -37.70 18.08 23.56
CA GLY A 254 -38.62 16.94 23.64
C GLY A 254 -38.74 16.13 22.34
N LEU A 255 -37.81 16.26 21.40
CA LEU A 255 -37.77 15.43 20.20
C LEU A 255 -37.31 14.01 20.53
N SER A 256 -37.75 13.03 19.74
CA SER A 256 -37.32 11.63 19.91
C SER A 256 -35.83 11.46 19.61
N VAL A 257 -35.13 10.88 20.58
CA VAL A 257 -33.69 10.58 20.53
C VAL A 257 -33.49 9.11 20.88
N GLY A 258 -32.68 8.41 20.10
CA GLY A 258 -32.36 7.00 20.29
C GLY A 258 -31.48 6.76 21.52
N GLU A 259 -31.28 5.49 21.88
CA GLU A 259 -30.54 5.09 23.09
C GLU A 259 -29.10 5.64 23.12
N ARG A 260 -28.47 5.75 21.95
CA ARG A 260 -27.11 6.30 21.79
C ARG A 260 -27.06 7.82 21.68
N GLY A 261 -28.18 8.50 21.90
CA GLY A 261 -28.26 9.96 21.88
C GLY A 261 -28.42 10.57 20.49
N HIS A 262 -28.72 9.80 19.44
CA HIS A 262 -28.92 10.34 18.09
C HIS A 262 -30.38 10.75 17.88
N VAL A 263 -30.63 11.81 17.12
CA VAL A 263 -31.99 12.25 16.76
C VAL A 263 -32.59 11.23 15.79
N LEU A 264 -33.73 10.65 16.17
CA LEU A 264 -34.43 9.68 15.33
C LEU A 264 -35.12 10.41 14.17
N VAL A 265 -34.87 9.92 12.96
CA VAL A 265 -35.49 10.48 11.75
C VAL A 265 -36.14 9.43 10.87
N ASP A 266 -37.18 9.84 10.15
CA ASP A 266 -37.81 9.02 9.11
C ASP A 266 -37.03 9.05 7.77
N ALA A 267 -37.55 8.39 6.74
CA ALA A 267 -36.94 8.35 5.40
C ALA A 267 -36.90 9.72 4.69
N GLU A 268 -37.69 10.69 5.15
CA GLU A 268 -37.72 12.07 4.66
C GLU A 268 -36.91 13.01 5.57
N LEU A 269 -36.17 12.44 6.53
CA LEU A 269 -35.28 13.12 7.47
C LEU A 269 -36.04 14.01 8.47
N ARG A 270 -37.35 13.75 8.68
CA ARG A 270 -38.18 14.42 9.69
C ARG A 270 -37.93 13.82 11.06
N THR A 271 -37.94 14.68 12.07
CA THR A 271 -37.94 14.27 13.48
C THR A 271 -39.35 13.90 13.94
N SER A 272 -39.55 13.69 15.25
CA SER A 272 -40.89 13.53 15.83
C SER A 272 -41.79 14.77 15.72
N ASP A 273 -41.22 15.94 15.38
CA ASP A 273 -41.97 17.15 15.03
C ASP A 273 -41.99 17.35 13.49
N PRO A 274 -43.16 17.59 12.87
CA PRO A 274 -43.30 17.68 11.41
C PRO A 274 -42.68 18.93 10.75
N ASP A 275 -42.33 19.93 11.57
CA ASP A 275 -41.69 21.16 11.14
C ASP A 275 -40.18 21.18 11.44
N VAL A 276 -39.66 20.13 12.12
CA VAL A 276 -38.24 19.98 12.46
C VAL A 276 -37.65 18.73 11.79
N TYR A 277 -36.52 18.94 11.11
CA TYR A 277 -35.76 17.93 10.37
C TYR A 277 -34.37 17.79 10.99
N ALA A 278 -33.68 16.68 10.74
CA ALA A 278 -32.29 16.52 11.15
C ALA A 278 -31.45 15.79 10.10
N VAL A 279 -30.18 16.16 9.96
CA VAL A 279 -29.23 15.58 9.00
C VAL A 279 -27.81 15.49 9.56
N GLY A 280 -27.00 14.60 9.00
CA GLY A 280 -25.60 14.38 9.37
C GLY A 280 -25.43 13.53 10.62
N ASP A 281 -24.26 13.63 11.23
CA ASP A 281 -23.81 12.76 12.33
C ASP A 281 -24.70 12.81 13.59
N VAL A 282 -25.59 13.80 13.70
CA VAL A 282 -26.55 13.88 14.81
C VAL A 282 -27.69 12.85 14.66
N THR A 283 -27.85 12.24 13.48
CA THR A 283 -29.04 11.45 13.13
C THR A 283 -28.85 9.94 13.26
N GLU A 284 -29.95 9.27 13.57
CA GLU A 284 -30.12 7.84 13.47
C GLU A 284 -31.38 7.55 12.65
N GLY A 285 -31.26 6.69 11.63
CA GLY A 285 -32.33 6.41 10.67
C GLY A 285 -32.29 4.97 10.17
N ALA A 286 -33.17 4.64 9.22
CA ALA A 286 -33.34 3.27 8.74
C ALA A 286 -32.05 2.66 8.16
N GLU A 287 -31.75 1.43 8.57
CA GLU A 287 -30.67 0.62 8.01
C GLU A 287 -31.19 -0.21 6.82
N PRO A 288 -30.54 -0.14 5.64
CA PRO A 288 -31.13 -0.64 4.40
C PRO A 288 -30.91 -2.14 4.09
N ILE A 289 -30.12 -2.88 4.88
CA ILE A 289 -29.72 -4.27 4.61
C ILE A 289 -30.43 -5.25 5.56
N LEU A 290 -30.21 -5.11 6.87
CA LEU A 290 -30.79 -5.96 7.91
C LEU A 290 -32.08 -5.37 8.50
N GLY A 291 -32.34 -4.08 8.26
CA GLY A 291 -33.44 -3.35 8.87
C GLY A 291 -33.10 -2.83 10.27
N GLY A 292 -34.07 -2.17 10.90
CA GLY A 292 -33.83 -1.43 12.15
C GLY A 292 -33.24 -0.03 11.88
N THR A 293 -32.54 0.51 12.88
CA THR A 293 -31.93 1.84 12.80
C THR A 293 -30.42 1.78 12.96
N HIS A 294 -29.73 2.70 12.31
CA HIS A 294 -28.28 2.81 12.38
C HIS A 294 -27.84 4.28 12.31
N ALA A 295 -26.71 4.56 12.95
CA ALA A 295 -26.09 5.89 13.00
C ALA A 295 -24.67 5.78 12.43
N VAL A 296 -24.36 6.63 11.45
CA VAL A 296 -23.08 6.63 10.75
C VAL A 296 -22.58 8.06 10.62
N ALA A 297 -21.50 8.37 11.31
CA ALA A 297 -20.85 9.68 11.27
C ALA A 297 -19.84 9.72 10.10
N LEU A 298 -20.33 10.05 8.90
CA LEU A 298 -19.52 10.16 7.68
C LEU A 298 -19.98 11.33 6.82
N ALA A 299 -19.03 12.03 6.21
CA ALA A 299 -19.30 13.22 5.40
C ALA A 299 -20.17 12.94 4.16
N GLY A 300 -19.98 11.79 3.49
CA GLY A 300 -20.77 11.41 2.32
C GLY A 300 -22.27 11.30 2.63
N PRO A 301 -22.68 10.48 3.62
CA PRO A 301 -24.04 10.48 4.15
C PRO A 301 -24.58 11.86 4.53
N ALA A 302 -23.82 12.65 5.29
CA ALA A 302 -24.26 13.98 5.73
C ALA A 302 -24.59 14.93 4.55
N ASN A 303 -23.73 14.97 3.53
CA ASN A 303 -23.98 15.75 2.31
C ASN A 303 -25.22 15.24 1.54
N ARG A 304 -25.36 13.91 1.39
CA ARG A 304 -26.53 13.31 0.71
C ARG A 304 -27.84 13.59 1.44
N GLN A 305 -27.84 13.49 2.77
CA GLN A 305 -28.98 13.84 3.62
C GLN A 305 -29.31 15.33 3.51
N GLY A 306 -28.31 16.22 3.62
CA GLY A 306 -28.49 17.66 3.44
C GLY A 306 -29.09 18.02 2.07
N ARG A 307 -28.72 17.30 1.01
CA ARG A 307 -29.32 17.48 -0.31
C ARG A 307 -30.77 16.96 -0.36
N ALA A 308 -31.04 15.80 0.23
CA ALA A 308 -32.36 15.16 0.20
C ALA A 308 -33.42 15.92 1.01
N VAL A 309 -33.06 16.42 2.19
CA VAL A 309 -33.98 17.10 3.12
C VAL A 309 -34.60 18.37 2.53
N ALA A 310 -33.90 19.03 1.59
CA ALA A 310 -34.33 20.30 1.00
C ALA A 310 -35.70 20.23 0.32
N ALA A 311 -36.02 19.12 -0.37
CA ALA A 311 -37.32 18.95 -1.02
C ALA A 311 -38.45 18.81 0.01
N ALA A 312 -38.22 18.01 1.05
CA ALA A 312 -39.19 17.75 2.12
C ALA A 312 -39.48 19.03 2.93
N VAL A 313 -38.45 19.82 3.25
CA VAL A 313 -38.59 21.10 3.95
C VAL A 313 -39.44 22.10 3.16
N LEU A 314 -39.29 22.13 1.83
CA LEU A 314 -40.07 23.00 0.95
C LEU A 314 -41.50 22.49 0.65
N GLY A 315 -41.92 21.36 1.23
CA GLY A 315 -43.22 20.75 0.94
C GLY A 315 -43.36 20.28 -0.52
N ARG A 316 -42.23 20.02 -1.18
CA ARG A 316 -42.18 19.44 -2.54
C ARG A 316 -42.23 17.91 -2.44
N GLU A 317 -42.31 17.24 -3.60
CA GLU A 317 -42.20 15.78 -3.66
C GLU A 317 -40.88 15.33 -2.98
N PRO A 318 -40.96 14.55 -1.88
CA PRO A 318 -39.77 14.19 -1.10
C PRO A 318 -38.82 13.28 -1.90
N GLU A 319 -37.52 13.50 -1.73
CA GLU A 319 -36.47 12.59 -2.22
C GLU A 319 -36.06 11.68 -1.04
N PRO A 320 -36.57 10.44 -0.91
CA PRO A 320 -36.34 9.63 0.28
C PRO A 320 -34.87 9.21 0.42
N TYR A 321 -34.33 9.35 1.63
CA TYR A 321 -33.00 8.88 1.98
C TYR A 321 -33.03 7.36 2.22
N ARG A 322 -32.42 6.59 1.31
CA ARG A 322 -32.42 5.12 1.32
C ARG A 322 -31.45 4.51 2.35
N GLY A 323 -31.24 5.15 3.50
CA GLY A 323 -30.31 4.70 4.52
C GLY A 323 -28.82 4.76 4.12
N THR A 324 -27.95 4.35 5.06
CA THR A 324 -26.49 4.37 4.96
C THR A 324 -25.93 2.97 5.13
N ILE A 325 -24.99 2.56 4.26
CA ILE A 325 -24.31 1.24 4.35
C ILE A 325 -22.87 1.33 4.89
N GLY A 326 -22.48 2.47 5.47
CA GLY A 326 -21.21 2.60 6.18
C GLY A 326 -19.93 2.53 5.31
N THR A 327 -20.02 2.73 3.99
CA THR A 327 -18.84 2.71 3.11
C THR A 327 -17.78 3.69 3.58
N SER A 328 -16.61 3.17 3.92
CA SER A 328 -15.49 3.92 4.51
C SER A 328 -14.16 3.45 3.93
N VAL A 329 -13.20 4.36 3.89
CA VAL A 329 -11.83 4.12 3.45
C VAL A 329 -10.89 5.01 4.25
N LEU A 330 -9.71 4.49 4.57
CA LEU A 330 -8.60 5.27 5.12
C LEU A 330 -7.27 4.79 4.57
N ARG A 331 -6.30 5.71 4.56
CA ARG A 331 -4.90 5.38 4.41
C ARG A 331 -4.31 5.08 5.78
N VAL A 332 -3.56 3.99 5.88
CA VAL A 332 -2.75 3.62 7.04
C VAL A 332 -1.33 3.42 6.54
N LEU A 333 -0.52 4.48 6.60
CA LEU A 333 0.82 4.51 6.02
C LEU A 333 0.74 4.12 4.52
N ASP A 334 1.42 3.05 4.09
CA ASP A 334 1.42 2.58 2.70
C ASP A 334 0.25 1.64 2.35
N LEU A 335 -0.66 1.37 3.29
CA LEU A 335 -1.86 0.57 3.05
C LEU A 335 -3.09 1.45 2.91
N THR A 336 -4.03 0.97 2.11
CA THR A 336 -5.43 1.39 2.13
C THR A 336 -6.24 0.30 2.82
N ALA A 337 -7.08 0.69 3.78
CA ALA A 337 -8.09 -0.18 4.38
C ALA A 337 -9.47 0.41 4.10
N ALA A 338 -10.40 -0.43 3.66
CA ALA A 338 -11.74 0.02 3.30
C ALA A 338 -12.79 -1.06 3.56
N TRP A 339 -14.03 -0.64 3.80
CA TRP A 339 -15.16 -1.54 4.01
C TRP A 339 -16.47 -0.90 3.59
N THR A 340 -17.49 -1.75 3.41
CA THR A 340 -18.87 -1.34 3.14
C THR A 340 -19.83 -2.43 3.60
N GLY A 341 -21.04 -2.05 4.03
CA GLY A 341 -22.03 -2.98 4.53
C GLY A 341 -21.63 -3.63 5.85
N TRP A 342 -22.06 -4.88 6.05
CA TRP A 342 -21.89 -5.61 7.30
C TRP A 342 -20.67 -6.52 7.29
N SER A 343 -19.92 -6.51 8.40
CA SER A 343 -18.85 -7.48 8.68
C SER A 343 -19.42 -8.80 9.22
N GLU A 344 -18.61 -9.85 9.24
CA GLU A 344 -19.03 -11.12 9.86
C GLU A 344 -19.36 -10.92 11.33
N LYS A 345 -18.48 -10.24 12.06
CA LYS A 345 -18.66 -9.93 13.48
C LYS A 345 -19.99 -9.23 13.74
N ALA A 346 -20.31 -8.21 12.95
CA ALA A 346 -21.54 -7.45 13.13
C ALA A 346 -22.80 -8.28 12.79
N LEU A 347 -22.70 -9.26 11.88
CA LEU A 347 -23.78 -10.22 11.60
C LEU A 347 -23.94 -11.24 12.72
N GLU A 348 -22.84 -11.76 13.26
CA GLU A 348 -22.84 -12.66 14.41
C GLU A 348 -23.43 -11.98 15.65
N ASP A 349 -23.08 -10.72 15.92
CA ASP A 349 -23.66 -9.89 16.99
C ASP A 349 -25.18 -9.66 16.78
N ALA A 350 -25.63 -9.61 15.53
CA ALA A 350 -27.05 -9.56 15.16
C ALA A 350 -27.76 -10.93 15.20
N GLY A 351 -27.07 -11.97 15.68
CA GLY A 351 -27.61 -13.33 15.85
C GLY A 351 -27.65 -14.17 14.57
N LYS A 352 -26.89 -13.78 13.52
CA LYS A 352 -26.74 -14.56 12.28
C LYS A 352 -25.61 -15.58 12.42
N VAL A 353 -25.74 -16.72 11.76
CA VAL A 353 -24.79 -17.83 11.86
C VAL A 353 -24.04 -18.05 10.53
N LEU A 354 -22.71 -17.99 10.56
CA LEU A 354 -21.84 -18.30 9.42
C LEU A 354 -22.12 -19.73 8.90
N GLY A 355 -22.27 -19.87 7.59
CA GLY A 355 -22.58 -21.12 6.92
C GLY A 355 -24.07 -21.50 6.93
N THR A 356 -24.92 -20.73 7.63
CA THR A 356 -26.37 -20.95 7.66
C THR A 356 -27.13 -19.73 7.15
N ASP A 357 -26.88 -18.56 7.74
CA ASP A 357 -27.55 -17.29 7.38
C ASP A 357 -26.70 -16.42 6.43
N PHE A 358 -25.39 -16.57 6.48
CA PHE A 358 -24.45 -15.86 5.63
C PHE A 358 -23.20 -16.69 5.33
N HIS A 359 -22.49 -16.32 4.27
CA HIS A 359 -21.29 -16.97 3.76
C HIS A 359 -20.23 -15.94 3.41
N VAL A 360 -18.97 -16.39 3.32
CA VAL A 360 -17.81 -15.52 3.13
C VAL A 360 -16.97 -16.02 1.97
N ALA A 361 -16.55 -15.09 1.12
CA ALA A 361 -15.50 -15.29 0.13
C ALA A 361 -14.28 -14.45 0.52
N LEU A 362 -13.16 -15.11 0.85
CA LEU A 362 -11.88 -14.47 1.16
C LEU A 362 -10.88 -14.77 0.03
N VAL A 363 -10.35 -13.74 -0.61
CA VAL A 363 -9.43 -13.85 -1.75
C VAL A 363 -8.24 -12.91 -1.60
N HIS A 364 -7.08 -13.31 -2.15
CA HIS A 364 -5.85 -12.50 -2.16
C HIS A 364 -5.35 -12.21 -3.59
N PRO A 365 -6.09 -11.43 -4.39
CA PRO A 365 -5.70 -11.13 -5.76
C PRO A 365 -4.64 -10.02 -5.83
N MET A 366 -4.14 -9.78 -7.04
CA MET A 366 -3.32 -8.61 -7.35
C MET A 366 -4.20 -7.40 -7.70
N SER A 367 -3.69 -6.19 -7.46
CA SER A 367 -4.34 -4.91 -7.80
C SER A 367 -4.66 -4.81 -9.29
N HIS A 368 -3.73 -5.28 -10.14
CA HIS A 368 -3.86 -5.41 -11.59
C HIS A 368 -3.09 -6.64 -12.10
N ALA A 369 -2.94 -6.76 -13.43
CA ALA A 369 -2.33 -7.92 -14.03
C ALA A 369 -0.90 -8.17 -13.49
N GLY A 370 -0.66 -9.34 -12.91
CA GLY A 370 0.61 -9.63 -12.20
C GLY A 370 1.87 -9.63 -13.07
N TYR A 371 1.74 -9.67 -14.40
CA TYR A 371 2.86 -9.50 -15.33
C TYR A 371 3.21 -8.04 -15.64
N TYR A 372 2.36 -7.10 -15.23
CA TYR A 372 2.58 -5.66 -15.42
C TYR A 372 3.24 -5.07 -14.18
N PRO A 373 4.25 -4.17 -14.33
CA PRO A 373 4.97 -3.60 -13.19
C PRO A 373 4.07 -2.93 -12.14
N GLY A 374 4.51 -2.97 -10.88
CA GLY A 374 3.81 -2.31 -9.77
C GLY A 374 2.55 -3.05 -9.27
N ALA A 375 2.25 -4.25 -9.77
CA ALA A 375 1.13 -5.03 -9.24
C ALA A 375 1.37 -5.34 -7.76
N SER A 376 0.47 -4.87 -6.90
CA SER A 376 0.53 -5.09 -5.46
C SER A 376 -0.57 -6.07 -5.02
N ALA A 377 -0.30 -6.86 -4.00
CA ALA A 377 -1.28 -7.80 -3.50
C ALA A 377 -2.31 -7.10 -2.61
N LEU A 378 -3.58 -7.48 -2.73
CA LEU A 378 -4.65 -7.03 -1.84
C LEU A 378 -5.40 -8.23 -1.28
N THR A 379 -5.99 -8.05 -0.11
CA THR A 379 -6.93 -9.00 0.48
C THR A 379 -8.33 -8.42 0.35
N LEU A 380 -9.26 -9.19 -0.22
CA LEU A 380 -10.66 -8.82 -0.37
C LEU A 380 -11.52 -9.90 0.26
N LYS A 381 -12.42 -9.47 1.12
CA LYS A 381 -13.39 -10.30 1.82
C LYS A 381 -14.79 -9.82 1.48
N VAL A 382 -15.65 -10.71 1.02
CA VAL A 382 -17.05 -10.43 0.67
C VAL A 382 -17.97 -11.31 1.51
N VAL A 383 -19.01 -10.71 2.06
CA VAL A 383 -20.05 -11.37 2.85
C VAL A 383 -21.35 -11.36 2.06
N VAL A 384 -21.96 -12.54 1.92
CA VAL A 384 -23.24 -12.73 1.22
C VAL A 384 -24.23 -13.46 2.11
N ASP A 385 -25.52 -13.23 1.95
CA ASP A 385 -26.54 -14.05 2.61
C ASP A 385 -26.69 -15.42 1.91
N SER A 386 -27.52 -16.30 2.48
CA SER A 386 -27.77 -17.64 1.92
C SER A 386 -28.52 -17.65 0.58
N SER A 387 -29.11 -16.52 0.18
CA SER A 387 -29.68 -16.33 -1.16
C SER A 387 -28.66 -15.81 -2.17
N GLY A 388 -27.48 -15.39 -1.69
CA GLY A 388 -26.39 -14.83 -2.47
C GLY A 388 -26.38 -13.31 -2.55
N VAL A 389 -27.30 -12.59 -1.90
CA VAL A 389 -27.29 -11.12 -1.85
C VAL A 389 -26.06 -10.65 -1.09
N VAL A 390 -25.37 -9.64 -1.62
CA VAL A 390 -24.16 -9.08 -0.99
C VAL A 390 -24.56 -8.23 0.22
N LEU A 391 -24.03 -8.60 1.39
CA LEU A 391 -24.30 -7.92 2.67
C LEU A 391 -23.18 -6.94 3.04
N GLY A 392 -21.94 -7.21 2.63
CA GLY A 392 -20.80 -6.36 2.94
C GLY A 392 -19.50 -6.84 2.32
N ALA A 393 -18.48 -5.99 2.41
CA ALA A 393 -17.14 -6.31 1.99
C ALA A 393 -16.08 -5.49 2.74
N GLN A 394 -14.88 -6.06 2.83
CA GLN A 394 -13.70 -5.44 3.43
C GLN A 394 -12.50 -5.70 2.52
N ALA A 395 -11.62 -4.70 2.37
CA ALA A 395 -10.41 -4.84 1.59
C ALA A 395 -9.25 -4.09 2.22
N VAL A 396 -8.07 -4.72 2.19
CA VAL A 396 -6.80 -4.16 2.68
C VAL A 396 -5.69 -4.46 1.68
N GLY A 397 -4.91 -3.44 1.31
CA GLY A 397 -3.82 -3.56 0.35
C GLY A 397 -3.25 -2.19 -0.04
N SER A 398 -2.11 -2.17 -0.72
CA SER A 398 -1.44 -0.91 -1.09
C SER A 398 -2.11 -0.16 -2.23
N GLU A 399 -2.75 -0.86 -3.18
CA GLU A 399 -3.39 -0.23 -4.33
C GLU A 399 -4.73 -0.85 -4.72
N GLY A 400 -5.61 -0.02 -5.29
CA GLY A 400 -6.86 -0.44 -5.93
C GLY A 400 -7.92 -0.97 -4.97
N VAL A 401 -7.78 -0.74 -3.66
CA VAL A 401 -8.72 -1.14 -2.60
C VAL A 401 -10.02 -0.35 -2.70
N ASP A 402 -9.91 0.97 -2.81
CA ASP A 402 -11.01 1.93 -3.01
C ASP A 402 -11.93 1.51 -4.17
N LYS A 403 -11.36 1.22 -5.35
CA LYS A 403 -12.09 0.79 -6.53
C LYS A 403 -12.94 -0.45 -6.29
N ARG A 404 -12.42 -1.43 -5.53
CA ARG A 404 -13.14 -2.69 -5.25
C ARG A 404 -14.28 -2.45 -4.28
N ILE A 405 -14.04 -1.67 -3.24
CA ILE A 405 -15.07 -1.32 -2.27
C ILE A 405 -16.17 -0.46 -2.91
N ASP A 406 -15.84 0.52 -3.76
CA ASP A 406 -16.83 1.33 -4.48
C ASP A 406 -17.70 0.47 -5.41
N THR A 407 -17.09 -0.46 -6.14
CA THR A 407 -17.81 -1.39 -7.01
C THR A 407 -18.80 -2.23 -6.21
N ILE A 408 -18.35 -2.81 -5.09
CA ILE A 408 -19.20 -3.66 -4.25
C ILE A 408 -20.27 -2.83 -3.51
N ALA A 409 -19.93 -1.63 -3.05
CA ALA A 409 -20.88 -0.71 -2.43
C ALA A 409 -22.02 -0.36 -3.40
N ALA A 410 -21.70 -0.11 -4.68
CA ALA A 410 -22.70 0.10 -5.71
C ALA A 410 -23.59 -1.14 -5.91
N THR A 411 -23.00 -2.35 -5.95
CA THR A 411 -23.75 -3.60 -6.04
C THR A 411 -24.72 -3.78 -4.85
N ILE A 412 -24.26 -3.55 -3.62
CA ILE A 412 -25.11 -3.62 -2.41
C ILE A 412 -26.30 -2.65 -2.53
N ARG A 413 -26.06 -1.41 -2.99
CA ARG A 413 -27.14 -0.41 -3.14
C ARG A 413 -28.16 -0.76 -4.22
N LEU A 414 -27.79 -1.61 -5.16
CA LEU A 414 -28.70 -2.15 -6.19
C LEU A 414 -29.35 -3.46 -5.77
N GLY A 415 -29.05 -3.99 -4.57
CA GLY A 415 -29.54 -5.29 -4.11
C GLY A 415 -28.93 -6.47 -4.87
N GLY A 416 -27.70 -6.28 -5.40
CA GLY A 416 -27.02 -7.29 -6.20
C GLY A 416 -26.45 -8.44 -5.39
N SER A 417 -26.16 -9.53 -6.10
CA SER A 417 -25.79 -10.84 -5.58
C SER A 417 -24.35 -11.24 -5.93
N ALA A 418 -23.90 -12.39 -5.42
CA ALA A 418 -22.66 -13.05 -5.82
C ALA A 418 -22.59 -13.29 -7.34
N ASP A 419 -23.72 -13.64 -7.97
CA ASP A 419 -23.83 -13.84 -9.42
C ASP A 419 -23.59 -12.53 -10.19
N ASP A 420 -24.12 -11.42 -9.67
CA ASP A 420 -23.88 -10.09 -10.24
C ASP A 420 -22.39 -9.76 -10.14
N LEU A 421 -21.76 -9.92 -8.96
CA LEU A 421 -20.31 -9.69 -8.80
C LEU A 421 -19.46 -10.52 -9.77
N ALA A 422 -19.80 -11.79 -9.94
CA ALA A 422 -19.09 -12.70 -10.86
C ALA A 422 -19.24 -12.29 -12.33
N SER A 423 -20.35 -11.66 -12.70
CA SER A 423 -20.69 -11.31 -14.08
C SER A 423 -20.42 -9.85 -14.47
N LEU A 424 -20.05 -8.99 -13.52
CA LEU A 424 -19.71 -7.58 -13.79
C LEU A 424 -18.63 -7.44 -14.87
N GLU A 425 -18.94 -6.68 -15.92
CA GLU A 425 -17.98 -6.27 -16.95
C GLU A 425 -17.26 -4.99 -16.50
N LEU A 426 -16.05 -5.14 -15.96
CA LEU A 426 -15.24 -4.04 -15.44
C LEU A 426 -14.12 -3.65 -16.42
N ALA A 427 -13.70 -2.38 -16.35
CA ALA A 427 -12.65 -1.85 -17.22
C ALA A 427 -11.32 -2.60 -17.02
N TYR A 428 -10.79 -3.16 -18.11
CA TYR A 428 -9.55 -3.93 -18.10
C TYR A 428 -8.54 -3.42 -19.13
N ALA A 429 -7.36 -3.06 -18.60
CA ALA A 429 -6.08 -3.14 -19.29
C ALA A 429 -5.01 -3.48 -18.23
N PRO A 430 -3.82 -4.00 -18.62
CA PRO A 430 -2.81 -4.49 -17.68
C PRO A 430 -2.42 -3.54 -16.52
N PRO A 431 -2.34 -2.20 -16.71
CA PRO A 431 -2.01 -1.28 -15.62
C PRO A 431 -3.12 -1.06 -14.59
N PHE A 432 -4.36 -1.50 -14.85
CA PHE A 432 -5.52 -1.10 -14.06
C PHE A 432 -6.28 -2.27 -13.44
N SER A 433 -6.30 -3.43 -14.09
CA SER A 433 -6.98 -4.63 -13.59
C SER A 433 -6.40 -5.91 -14.20
N SER A 434 -7.06 -7.03 -13.96
CA SER A 434 -6.86 -8.32 -14.58
C SER A 434 -8.07 -8.69 -15.45
N ALA A 435 -7.92 -9.69 -16.32
CA ALA A 435 -9.03 -10.14 -17.18
C ALA A 435 -10.28 -10.60 -16.37
N LYS A 436 -10.07 -11.06 -15.14
CA LYS A 436 -11.09 -11.13 -14.09
C LYS A 436 -10.64 -10.20 -12.98
N ASP A 437 -11.43 -9.18 -12.67
CA ASP A 437 -11.13 -8.29 -11.55
C ASP A 437 -11.22 -9.09 -10.23
N PRO A 438 -10.45 -8.72 -9.19
CA PRO A 438 -10.71 -9.10 -7.80
C PRO A 438 -12.18 -9.23 -7.40
N VAL A 439 -13.05 -8.31 -7.82
CA VAL A 439 -14.50 -8.39 -7.56
C VAL A 439 -15.12 -9.63 -8.23
N ASN A 440 -14.79 -9.91 -9.49
CA ASN A 440 -15.28 -11.09 -10.19
C ASN A 440 -14.79 -12.38 -9.53
N VAL A 441 -13.52 -12.41 -9.12
CA VAL A 441 -12.93 -13.58 -8.44
C VAL A 441 -13.65 -13.84 -7.12
N ALA A 442 -13.91 -12.81 -6.30
CA ALA A 442 -14.68 -12.94 -5.07
C ALA A 442 -16.12 -13.42 -5.33
N GLY A 443 -16.77 -12.90 -6.38
CA GLY A 443 -18.09 -13.36 -6.83
C GLY A 443 -18.09 -14.86 -7.17
N CYS A 444 -17.13 -15.32 -7.99
CA CYS A 444 -17.00 -16.75 -8.33
C CYS A 444 -16.77 -17.63 -7.10
N VAL A 445 -15.95 -17.19 -6.14
CA VAL A 445 -15.74 -17.94 -4.89
C VAL A 445 -17.03 -18.01 -4.09
N ALA A 446 -17.77 -16.91 -3.95
CA ALA A 446 -19.06 -16.89 -3.26
C ALA A 446 -20.08 -17.82 -3.94
N GLN A 447 -20.14 -17.84 -5.28
CA GLN A 447 -20.98 -18.79 -6.03
C GLN A 447 -20.64 -20.24 -5.70
N ASP A 448 -19.36 -20.60 -5.73
CA ASP A 448 -18.93 -21.97 -5.45
C ASP A 448 -19.23 -22.39 -4.00
N VAL A 449 -19.15 -21.46 -3.05
CA VAL A 449 -19.54 -21.70 -1.65
C VAL A 449 -21.05 -21.95 -1.53
N LEU A 450 -21.87 -21.08 -2.13
CA LEU A 450 -23.34 -21.19 -2.09
C LEU A 450 -23.84 -22.45 -2.81
N ALA A 451 -23.19 -22.85 -3.90
CA ALA A 451 -23.48 -24.08 -4.62
C ALA A 451 -22.98 -25.35 -3.90
N GLY A 452 -22.23 -25.21 -2.79
CA GLY A 452 -21.64 -26.33 -2.06
C GLY A 452 -20.52 -27.05 -2.82
N LEU A 453 -19.93 -26.40 -3.83
CA LEU A 453 -18.81 -26.93 -4.60
C LEU A 453 -17.49 -26.82 -3.83
N THR A 454 -17.39 -25.87 -2.91
CA THR A 454 -16.29 -25.74 -1.96
C THR A 454 -16.84 -25.50 -0.55
N ARG A 455 -16.10 -25.97 0.45
CA ARG A 455 -16.39 -25.75 1.86
C ARG A 455 -15.19 -25.06 2.51
N PRO A 456 -15.06 -23.73 2.35
CA PRO A 456 -13.93 -23.01 2.93
C PRO A 456 -14.02 -23.06 4.45
N VAL A 457 -12.93 -23.48 5.08
CA VAL A 457 -12.73 -23.38 6.52
C VAL A 457 -11.91 -22.12 6.77
N LEU A 458 -12.45 -21.17 7.52
CA LEU A 458 -11.72 -19.97 7.93
C LEU A 458 -10.63 -20.34 8.93
N TYR A 459 -9.53 -19.59 8.96
CA TYR A 459 -8.44 -19.81 9.91
C TYR A 459 -8.93 -19.86 11.37
N ARG A 460 -9.89 -18.99 11.75
CA ARG A 460 -10.48 -18.99 13.09
C ARG A 460 -11.22 -20.29 13.44
N GLN A 461 -11.91 -20.88 12.46
CA GLN A 461 -12.62 -22.15 12.63
C GLN A 461 -11.65 -23.32 12.78
N TRP A 462 -10.60 -23.36 11.94
CA TRP A 462 -9.54 -24.36 12.07
C TRP A 462 -8.80 -24.23 13.40
N ARG A 463 -8.46 -23.00 13.84
CA ARG A 463 -7.77 -22.78 15.12
C ARG A 463 -8.59 -23.21 16.33
N ALA A 464 -9.92 -23.13 16.26
CA ALA A 464 -10.81 -23.57 17.34
C ALA A 464 -10.87 -25.10 17.48
N ASP A 465 -10.68 -25.84 16.39
CA ASP A 465 -10.63 -27.31 16.39
C ASP A 465 -9.60 -27.84 15.37
N PRO A 466 -8.29 -27.73 15.68
CA PRO A 466 -7.24 -28.11 14.73
C PRO A 466 -7.16 -29.63 14.53
N GLY A 467 -7.73 -30.42 15.45
CA GLY A 467 -7.76 -31.88 15.40
C GLY A 467 -8.83 -32.46 14.47
N ALA A 468 -9.79 -31.65 14.03
CA ALA A 468 -10.83 -32.09 13.10
C ALA A 468 -10.31 -32.44 11.70
N TRP A 469 -9.12 -31.96 11.34
CA TRP A 469 -8.59 -32.07 9.98
C TRP A 469 -7.12 -32.46 9.96
N THR A 470 -6.73 -33.27 8.97
CA THR A 470 -5.32 -33.44 8.58
C THR A 470 -4.96 -32.40 7.52
N LEU A 471 -3.94 -31.59 7.79
CA LEU A 471 -3.51 -30.56 6.84
C LEU A 471 -2.83 -31.19 5.62
N LEU A 472 -3.20 -30.73 4.43
CA LEU A 472 -2.57 -31.11 3.17
C LEU A 472 -2.08 -29.86 2.43
N ASP A 473 -0.76 -29.70 2.37
CA ASP A 473 -0.10 -28.64 1.61
C ASP A 473 0.09 -29.06 0.16
N VAL A 474 -0.50 -28.31 -0.75
CA VAL A 474 -0.41 -28.56 -2.20
C VAL A 474 0.44 -27.54 -2.96
N ARG A 475 1.25 -26.74 -2.24
CA ARG A 475 2.24 -25.85 -2.85
C ARG A 475 3.38 -26.65 -3.48
N GLU A 476 4.13 -26.01 -4.36
CA GLU A 476 5.32 -26.63 -4.96
C GLU A 476 6.47 -26.71 -3.94
N ASP A 477 7.42 -27.64 -4.15
CA ASP A 477 8.54 -27.90 -3.22
C ASP A 477 9.30 -26.62 -2.83
N ALA A 478 9.50 -25.72 -3.79
CA ALA A 478 10.22 -24.46 -3.58
C ALA A 478 9.50 -23.51 -2.61
N GLU A 479 8.16 -23.52 -2.58
CA GLU A 479 7.39 -22.69 -1.65
C GLU A 479 7.42 -23.29 -0.23
N VAL A 480 7.38 -24.61 -0.12
CA VAL A 480 7.44 -25.32 1.16
C VAL A 480 8.80 -25.19 1.83
N ALA A 481 9.87 -25.07 1.04
CA ALA A 481 11.21 -24.81 1.54
C ALA A 481 11.33 -23.48 2.33
N VAL A 482 10.45 -22.50 2.06
CA VAL A 482 10.41 -21.20 2.79
C VAL A 482 9.64 -21.33 4.11
N GLY A 483 8.75 -22.31 4.22
CA GLY A 483 7.95 -22.56 5.42
C GLY A 483 6.62 -23.21 5.09
N ALA A 484 6.06 -23.92 6.07
CA ALA A 484 4.75 -24.58 5.97
C ALA A 484 4.03 -24.59 7.32
N ILE A 485 2.72 -24.83 7.29
CA ILE A 485 1.94 -25.01 8.52
C ILE A 485 2.44 -26.31 9.19
N PRO A 486 2.88 -26.27 10.46
CA PRO A 486 3.40 -27.46 11.13
C PRO A 486 2.42 -28.63 11.10
N GLY A 487 2.93 -29.84 10.86
CA GLY A 487 2.11 -31.06 10.80
C GLY A 487 1.39 -31.29 9.47
N SER A 488 1.68 -30.50 8.44
CA SER A 488 1.11 -30.72 7.10
C SER A 488 1.70 -31.93 6.39
N VAL A 489 0.85 -32.73 5.75
CA VAL A 489 1.24 -33.65 4.69
C VAL A 489 1.47 -32.83 3.42
N HIS A 490 2.51 -33.13 2.65
CA HIS A 490 2.85 -32.36 1.45
C HIS A 490 2.76 -33.20 0.18
N VAL A 491 1.91 -32.75 -0.75
CA VAL A 491 1.78 -33.33 -2.09
C VAL A 491 1.53 -32.19 -3.08
N PRO A 492 2.52 -31.78 -3.91
CA PRO A 492 2.34 -30.69 -4.86
C PRO A 492 1.12 -30.88 -5.75
N LEU A 493 0.36 -29.81 -6.02
CA LEU A 493 -0.87 -29.88 -6.80
C LEU A 493 -0.68 -30.58 -8.17
N ALA A 494 0.45 -30.32 -8.84
CA ALA A 494 0.76 -30.92 -10.13
C ALA A 494 0.88 -32.46 -10.06
N GLN A 495 1.30 -32.99 -8.92
CA GLN A 495 1.53 -34.42 -8.70
C GLN A 495 0.35 -35.10 -7.99
N LEU A 496 -0.57 -34.33 -7.40
CA LEU A 496 -1.65 -34.83 -6.54
C LEU A 496 -2.47 -35.95 -7.18
N ARG A 497 -2.79 -35.86 -8.48
CA ARG A 497 -3.59 -36.88 -9.18
C ARG A 497 -2.89 -38.23 -9.28
N GLU A 498 -1.56 -38.22 -9.42
CA GLU A 498 -0.75 -39.42 -9.58
C GLU A 498 -0.39 -40.05 -8.25
N ARG A 499 -0.49 -39.28 -7.15
CA ARG A 499 -0.10 -39.65 -5.79
C ARG A 499 -1.29 -39.74 -4.82
N LEU A 500 -2.50 -39.98 -5.34
CA LEU A 500 -3.72 -40.11 -4.51
C LEU A 500 -3.67 -41.32 -3.58
N ASP A 501 -2.92 -42.35 -3.94
CA ASP A 501 -2.70 -43.57 -3.16
C ASP A 501 -1.84 -43.36 -1.91
N GLU A 502 -1.11 -42.24 -1.81
CA GLU A 502 -0.39 -41.84 -0.60
C GLU A 502 -1.32 -41.28 0.49
N LEU A 503 -2.56 -40.94 0.15
CA LEU A 503 -3.55 -40.36 1.06
C LEU A 503 -4.56 -41.44 1.51
N ASP A 504 -4.94 -41.43 2.80
CA ASP A 504 -5.98 -42.34 3.31
C ASP A 504 -7.38 -41.75 3.02
N PRO A 505 -8.23 -42.41 2.20
CA PRO A 505 -9.57 -41.90 1.86
C PRO A 505 -10.52 -41.70 3.05
N ARG A 506 -10.21 -42.27 4.21
CA ARG A 506 -11.00 -42.13 5.45
C ARG A 506 -10.59 -40.92 6.28
N THR A 507 -9.46 -40.29 5.95
CA THR A 507 -8.95 -39.13 6.67
C THR A 507 -9.61 -37.86 6.15
N PRO A 508 -10.15 -36.99 7.02
CA PRO A 508 -10.62 -35.68 6.61
C PRO A 508 -9.43 -34.76 6.34
N TYR A 509 -9.30 -34.24 5.12
CA TYR A 509 -8.21 -33.36 4.72
C TYR A 509 -8.63 -31.90 4.66
N LEU A 510 -7.86 -31.01 5.30
CA LEU A 510 -7.95 -29.58 5.10
C LEU A 510 -6.80 -29.13 4.20
N VAL A 511 -7.14 -28.87 2.95
CA VAL A 511 -6.17 -28.57 1.90
C VAL A 511 -5.85 -27.09 1.91
N TYR A 512 -4.58 -26.74 1.73
CA TYR A 512 -4.19 -25.35 1.55
C TYR A 512 -3.09 -25.20 0.51
N CYS A 513 -3.03 -23.99 -0.05
CA CYS A 513 -1.89 -23.54 -0.86
C CYS A 513 -1.46 -22.16 -0.37
N ALA A 514 -0.72 -21.39 -1.17
CA ALA A 514 -0.31 -20.03 -0.78
C ALA A 514 -1.50 -19.11 -0.42
N VAL A 515 -2.55 -19.09 -1.25
CA VAL A 515 -3.64 -18.10 -1.17
C VAL A 515 -5.06 -18.70 -1.27
N GLY A 516 -5.18 -20.03 -1.23
CA GLY A 516 -6.45 -20.77 -1.33
C GLY A 516 -6.89 -21.18 -2.75
N LEU A 517 -6.40 -20.53 -3.82
CA LEU A 517 -6.80 -20.86 -5.22
C LEU A 517 -6.43 -22.30 -5.63
N ARG A 518 -5.16 -22.67 -5.48
CA ARG A 518 -4.70 -24.05 -5.76
C ARG A 518 -5.26 -25.07 -4.77
N GLY A 519 -5.53 -24.64 -3.53
CA GLY A 519 -6.18 -25.46 -2.51
C GLY A 519 -7.60 -25.85 -2.92
N TYR A 520 -8.37 -24.90 -3.46
CA TYR A 520 -9.67 -25.18 -4.08
C TYR A 520 -9.57 -26.21 -5.21
N VAL A 521 -8.60 -26.08 -6.12
CA VAL A 521 -8.42 -27.07 -7.20
C VAL A 521 -8.15 -28.46 -6.63
N ALA A 522 -7.31 -28.57 -5.60
CA ALA A 522 -7.04 -29.82 -4.91
C ALA A 522 -8.26 -30.38 -4.16
N GLU A 523 -9.05 -29.53 -3.47
CA GLU A 523 -10.32 -29.93 -2.85
C GLU A 523 -11.27 -30.54 -3.91
N ARG A 524 -11.39 -29.92 -5.08
CA ARG A 524 -12.21 -30.45 -6.18
C ARG A 524 -11.69 -31.79 -6.71
N ILE A 525 -10.38 -31.98 -6.79
CA ILE A 525 -9.76 -33.27 -7.16
C ILE A 525 -10.12 -34.33 -6.11
N LEU A 526 -9.85 -34.06 -4.83
CA LEU A 526 -10.05 -35.02 -3.75
C LEU A 526 -11.52 -35.40 -3.57
N THR A 527 -12.42 -34.42 -3.52
CA THR A 527 -13.87 -34.67 -3.40
C THR A 527 -14.41 -35.42 -4.62
N GLY A 528 -13.90 -35.15 -5.82
CA GLY A 528 -14.23 -35.91 -7.03
C GLY A 528 -13.80 -37.39 -6.99
N HIS A 529 -12.78 -37.72 -6.18
CA HIS A 529 -12.31 -39.08 -5.93
C HIS A 529 -12.88 -39.69 -4.62
N GLY A 530 -13.87 -39.05 -3.99
CA GLY A 530 -14.56 -39.58 -2.82
C GLY A 530 -13.88 -39.32 -1.47
N PHE A 531 -12.82 -38.50 -1.43
CA PHE A 531 -12.21 -38.07 -0.18
C PHE A 531 -13.08 -37.02 0.52
N GLN A 532 -13.03 -37.00 1.85
CA GLN A 532 -13.53 -35.88 2.64
C GLN A 532 -12.47 -34.77 2.65
N ALA A 533 -12.69 -33.70 1.90
CA ALA A 533 -11.77 -32.57 1.84
C ALA A 533 -12.50 -31.23 1.98
N ALA A 534 -11.80 -30.25 2.53
CA ALA A 534 -12.17 -28.84 2.62
C ALA A 534 -10.98 -27.96 2.25
N ASN A 535 -11.21 -26.70 1.92
CA ASN A 535 -10.15 -25.74 1.57
C ASN A 535 -9.92 -24.75 2.71
N LEU A 536 -8.66 -24.52 3.12
CA LEU A 536 -8.33 -23.47 4.08
C LEU A 536 -8.42 -22.12 3.38
N ALA A 537 -9.41 -21.31 3.77
CA ALA A 537 -9.65 -20.00 3.18
C ALA A 537 -8.42 -19.11 3.34
N GLY A 538 -7.99 -18.47 2.24
CA GLY A 538 -6.81 -17.60 2.22
C GLY A 538 -5.44 -18.31 2.33
N GLY A 539 -5.42 -19.61 2.63
CA GLY A 539 -4.22 -20.46 2.57
C GLY A 539 -3.11 -20.08 3.55
N TYR A 540 -1.87 -20.39 3.18
CA TYR A 540 -0.67 -20.16 3.97
C TYR A 540 -0.44 -18.68 4.29
N ARG A 541 -0.81 -17.78 3.37
CA ARG A 541 -0.69 -16.33 3.58
C ARG A 541 -1.53 -15.86 4.77
N THR A 542 -2.82 -16.20 4.79
CA THR A 542 -3.69 -15.87 5.93
C THR A 542 -3.19 -16.52 7.22
N TRP A 543 -2.67 -17.74 7.14
CA TRP A 543 -2.06 -18.37 8.31
C TRP A 543 -0.84 -17.59 8.83
N CYS A 544 0.04 -17.08 7.95
CA CYS A 544 1.17 -16.24 8.36
C CYS A 544 0.71 -14.92 8.99
N ASP A 545 -0.32 -14.30 8.40
CA ASP A 545 -0.85 -13.02 8.88
C ASP A 545 -1.52 -13.15 10.27
N LEU A 546 -2.18 -14.28 10.55
CA LEU A 546 -3.00 -14.53 11.75
C LEU A 546 -2.39 -15.51 12.77
N GLY A 547 -1.24 -16.12 12.45
CA GLY A 547 -0.54 -17.14 13.23
C GLY A 547 -0.06 -16.64 14.60
N PRO A 548 0.20 -17.55 15.57
CA PRO A 548 0.92 -17.19 16.77
C PRO A 548 2.29 -16.59 16.41
N ARG A 549 2.61 -15.42 16.96
CA ARG A 549 3.98 -14.91 16.98
C ARG A 549 4.63 -15.54 18.21
N ASP A 550 5.40 -16.60 18.05
CA ASP A 550 6.29 -17.03 19.13
C ASP A 550 7.32 -15.91 19.34
N ASP A 551 7.40 -15.38 20.56
CA ASP A 551 8.17 -14.18 20.94
C ASP A 551 9.69 -14.29 20.75
N GLU A 552 10.20 -15.38 20.17
CA GLU A 552 11.62 -15.51 19.76
C GLU A 552 11.80 -16.01 18.31
N GLY A 553 10.72 -16.34 17.57
CA GLY A 553 10.78 -16.86 16.19
C GLY A 553 9.93 -16.10 15.16
N GLY A 554 9.00 -15.25 15.62
CA GLY A 554 8.13 -14.46 14.74
C GLY A 554 8.85 -13.37 13.93
N GLN A 555 10.05 -12.98 14.35
CA GLN A 555 10.88 -12.03 13.60
C GLN A 555 11.47 -12.66 12.33
N GLU A 556 11.77 -13.96 12.31
CA GLU A 556 12.30 -14.64 11.12
C GLU A 556 11.20 -15.03 10.12
N ALA A 557 9.99 -15.39 10.55
CA ALA A 557 8.89 -15.73 9.64
C ALA A 557 8.25 -14.49 8.97
N ALA A 558 8.14 -13.38 9.71
CA ALA A 558 7.76 -12.09 9.13
C ALA A 558 8.82 -11.61 8.11
N GLN A 559 10.12 -11.83 8.39
CA GLN A 559 11.22 -11.56 7.46
C GLN A 559 11.27 -12.55 6.28
N ALA A 560 10.86 -13.82 6.43
CA ALA A 560 10.83 -14.79 5.35
C ALA A 560 9.67 -14.53 4.38
N THR A 561 8.51 -14.14 4.91
CA THR A 561 7.35 -13.72 4.09
C THR A 561 7.63 -12.37 3.43
N GLN A 562 8.31 -11.45 4.12
CA GLN A 562 8.89 -10.24 3.53
C GLN A 562 9.98 -10.57 2.51
N SER A 563 10.81 -11.59 2.63
CA SER A 563 11.79 -11.90 1.57
C SER A 563 11.14 -12.35 0.27
N THR A 564 9.90 -12.85 0.31
CA THR A 564 9.10 -13.19 -0.88
C THR A 564 8.26 -12.03 -1.45
N THR A 565 8.03 -10.94 -0.69
CA THR A 565 7.31 -9.74 -1.18
C THR A 565 8.18 -8.48 -1.30
N GLU A 566 9.27 -8.38 -0.55
CA GLU A 566 10.36 -7.40 -0.73
C GLU A 566 11.28 -7.77 -1.90
N ALA A 567 11.34 -9.05 -2.31
CA ALA A 567 11.90 -9.45 -3.62
C ALA A 567 11.10 -8.92 -4.83
N ALA A 568 9.97 -8.23 -4.59
CA ALA A 568 9.14 -7.61 -5.63
C ALA A 568 8.88 -6.10 -5.46
N ALA A 569 9.24 -5.42 -4.36
CA ALA A 569 8.91 -3.99 -4.24
C ALA A 569 9.75 -3.08 -3.31
N SER A 570 10.69 -3.55 -2.48
CA SER A 570 11.40 -2.61 -1.58
C SER A 570 12.72 -2.09 -2.16
N GLU A 571 12.81 -0.76 -2.10
CA GLU A 571 13.96 0.16 -2.02
C GLU A 571 13.69 1.50 -2.77
N ALA A 572 12.46 2.01 -2.87
CA ALA A 572 12.30 3.38 -3.36
C ALA A 572 11.04 4.05 -2.81
N GLY A 573 11.09 4.43 -1.53
CA GLY A 573 10.60 5.75 -1.12
C GLY A 573 11.81 6.67 -1.04
N THR A 574 11.81 7.77 -1.80
CA THR A 574 11.57 9.15 -1.33
C THR A 574 12.72 9.72 -0.49
N ALA A 575 13.23 10.92 -0.69
CA ALA A 575 13.01 12.00 -1.66
C ALA A 575 13.96 13.15 -1.25
N THR A 576 13.99 14.23 -2.04
CA THR A 576 14.32 15.62 -1.64
C THR A 576 15.80 15.93 -1.36
N ASP A 577 16.39 17.06 -1.76
CA ASP A 577 15.94 18.18 -2.58
C ASP A 577 17.18 19.05 -2.89
N ALA A 578 17.05 19.90 -3.91
CA ALA A 578 17.72 21.19 -4.08
C ALA A 578 19.26 21.22 -4.29
N ALA A 579 19.79 21.49 -5.50
CA ALA A 579 19.78 22.77 -6.25
C ALA A 579 20.73 23.84 -5.63
N ALA A 580 21.58 24.58 -6.32
CA ALA A 580 21.99 24.68 -7.73
C ALA A 580 23.20 25.64 -7.81
N ASP A 581 24.04 25.49 -8.86
CA ASP A 581 24.74 26.55 -9.63
C ASP A 581 25.74 27.50 -8.91
N PRO A 582 26.64 28.29 -9.57
CA PRO A 582 26.46 28.88 -10.90
C PRO A 582 27.70 29.18 -11.79
N ALA A 583 27.36 29.51 -13.04
CA ALA A 583 27.80 30.71 -13.79
C ALA A 583 29.17 30.75 -14.49
N THR A 584 29.12 31.07 -15.78
CA THR A 584 29.04 32.49 -16.18
C THR A 584 28.52 32.68 -17.62
N ASP A 585 27.28 33.18 -17.73
CA ASP A 585 26.89 34.54 -18.17
C ASP A 585 27.46 35.17 -19.47
N PRO A 586 26.67 36.02 -20.18
CA PRO A 586 25.89 37.11 -19.57
C PRO A 586 24.47 37.41 -20.12
N VAL A 587 23.63 38.07 -19.30
CA VAL A 587 23.09 39.45 -19.48
C VAL A 587 21.85 39.72 -18.57
N THR A 588 22.09 40.56 -17.54
CA THR A 588 21.28 41.63 -16.87
C THR A 588 19.98 41.39 -16.07
N ASP A 589 20.10 41.74 -14.77
CA ASP A 589 19.29 42.67 -13.92
C ASP A 589 18.40 42.15 -12.74
N ALA A 590 18.90 42.43 -11.51
CA ALA A 590 18.27 42.84 -10.21
C ALA A 590 17.11 42.00 -9.56
N ALA A 591 17.01 41.68 -8.25
CA ALA A 591 17.77 41.94 -7.00
C ALA A 591 17.21 41.14 -5.77
N GLY A 592 18.09 40.66 -4.86
CA GLY A 592 17.96 40.45 -3.37
C GLY A 592 17.20 39.20 -2.80
N ALA A 593 17.58 38.49 -1.71
CA ALA A 593 18.69 38.50 -0.73
C ALA A 593 18.63 37.26 0.23
N GLY A 594 19.77 36.75 0.75
CA GLY A 594 19.91 35.91 1.97
C GLY A 594 20.78 34.63 1.86
N ALA A 595 21.88 34.49 2.65
CA ALA A 595 23.00 33.54 2.45
C ALA A 595 23.39 32.68 3.68
N VAL A 596 23.99 31.47 3.50
CA VAL A 596 24.90 30.69 4.41
C VAL A 596 25.78 29.70 3.54
N PRO A 597 27.05 29.29 3.88
CA PRO A 597 28.19 29.13 2.94
C PRO A 597 28.65 27.69 2.54
N ALA A 598 29.52 27.60 1.50
CA ALA A 598 30.10 26.37 0.88
C ALA A 598 31.57 26.07 1.25
N PRO A 599 32.10 24.86 0.91
CA PRO A 599 33.50 24.71 0.46
C PRO A 599 33.71 23.92 -0.86
N ALA A 600 34.71 24.41 -1.62
CA ALA A 600 35.36 24.07 -2.90
C ALA A 600 35.42 22.61 -3.45
N GLY A 601 35.09 22.46 -4.75
CA GLY A 601 35.48 21.35 -5.67
C GLY A 601 34.76 21.46 -7.03
N THR A 602 35.45 21.21 -8.16
CA THR A 602 34.86 21.28 -9.53
C THR A 602 33.84 20.14 -9.73
N VAL A 603 32.63 20.44 -10.20
CA VAL A 603 31.57 19.44 -10.47
C VAL A 603 31.42 19.22 -11.99
N ILE A 604 31.74 18.02 -12.49
CA ILE A 604 31.65 17.66 -13.91
C ILE A 604 30.28 17.00 -14.19
N PRO A 605 29.49 17.46 -15.19
CA PRO A 605 28.19 16.86 -15.50
C PRO A 605 28.32 15.61 -16.38
N LEU A 606 27.46 14.61 -16.13
CA LEU A 606 27.28 13.39 -16.93
C LEU A 606 25.77 13.11 -17.09
N ASP A 607 25.28 13.06 -18.32
CA ASP A 607 23.88 12.71 -18.62
C ASP A 607 23.82 11.28 -19.20
N VAL A 608 23.15 10.39 -18.48
CA VAL A 608 22.91 8.99 -18.87
C VAL A 608 21.41 8.69 -18.98
N CYS A 609 20.58 9.72 -19.18
CA CYS A 609 19.15 9.56 -19.41
C CYS A 609 18.89 8.70 -20.67
N GLY A 610 17.83 7.90 -20.61
CA GLY A 610 17.46 6.96 -21.67
C GLY A 610 18.24 5.65 -21.68
N MET A 611 19.30 5.49 -20.88
CA MET A 611 19.94 4.19 -20.66
C MET A 611 19.16 3.36 -19.63
N SER A 612 19.23 2.03 -19.74
CA SER A 612 18.74 1.09 -18.73
C SER A 612 19.88 0.34 -18.06
N CYS A 613 19.65 -0.21 -16.86
CA CYS A 613 20.62 -1.05 -16.14
C CYS A 613 21.30 -2.11 -17.05
N PRO A 614 22.66 -2.24 -17.02
CA PRO A 614 23.62 -1.63 -16.10
C PRO A 614 24.24 -0.31 -16.61
N GLY A 615 23.78 0.20 -17.77
CA GLY A 615 24.43 1.29 -18.52
C GLY A 615 24.78 2.53 -17.68
N PRO A 616 23.82 3.10 -16.91
CA PRO A 616 24.10 4.28 -16.08
C PRO A 616 25.29 4.10 -15.12
N ILE A 617 25.41 2.97 -14.42
CA ILE A 617 26.49 2.72 -13.45
C ILE A 617 27.83 2.49 -14.13
N VAL A 618 27.83 1.83 -15.30
CA VAL A 618 29.04 1.64 -16.10
C VAL A 618 29.63 2.99 -16.56
N GLU A 619 28.78 3.89 -17.06
CA GLU A 619 29.23 5.23 -17.48
C GLU A 619 29.68 6.09 -16.30
N VAL A 620 29.03 5.96 -15.13
CA VAL A 620 29.52 6.59 -13.89
C VAL A 620 30.90 6.08 -13.52
N ALA A 621 31.10 4.76 -13.49
CA ALA A 621 32.39 4.17 -13.14
C ALA A 621 33.49 4.63 -14.09
N ARG A 622 33.21 4.67 -15.40
CA ARG A 622 34.14 5.18 -16.43
C ARG A 622 34.47 6.66 -16.22
N ALA A 623 33.48 7.49 -15.94
CA ALA A 623 33.67 8.92 -15.72
C ALA A 623 34.45 9.19 -14.42
N VAL A 624 34.13 8.51 -13.32
CA VAL A 624 34.83 8.65 -12.03
C VAL A 624 36.29 8.15 -12.12
N ALA A 625 36.57 7.12 -12.92
CA ALA A 625 37.93 6.66 -13.16
C ALA A 625 38.83 7.79 -13.71
N GLY A 626 38.27 8.70 -14.54
CA GLY A 626 38.97 9.84 -15.12
C GLY A 626 39.11 11.08 -14.22
N LEU A 627 38.47 11.12 -13.05
CA LEU A 627 38.51 12.26 -12.12
C LEU A 627 39.75 12.29 -11.22
N ALA A 628 40.18 13.47 -10.79
CA ALA A 628 41.15 13.64 -9.71
C ALA A 628 40.48 13.46 -8.32
N GLU A 629 41.26 13.13 -7.28
CA GLU A 629 40.74 13.04 -5.91
C GLU A 629 40.17 14.39 -5.45
N GLY A 630 38.98 14.37 -4.84
CA GLY A 630 38.22 15.54 -4.40
C GLY A 630 37.33 16.16 -5.49
N GLU A 631 37.43 15.74 -6.75
CA GLU A 631 36.51 16.17 -7.81
C GLU A 631 35.16 15.44 -7.73
N SER A 632 34.10 16.15 -8.15
CA SER A 632 32.73 15.65 -8.09
C SER A 632 32.15 15.44 -9.49
N LEU A 633 31.40 14.37 -9.67
CA LEU A 633 30.62 14.05 -10.87
C LEU A 633 29.13 14.27 -10.57
N ARG A 634 28.43 15.11 -11.32
CA ARG A 634 26.97 15.23 -11.27
C ARG A 634 26.36 14.39 -12.38
N VAL A 635 25.65 13.33 -12.01
CA VAL A 635 25.03 12.37 -12.92
C VAL A 635 23.52 12.58 -12.98
N VAL A 636 22.93 12.57 -14.17
CA VAL A 636 21.47 12.58 -14.38
C VAL A 636 21.07 11.31 -15.11
N ALA A 637 20.10 10.56 -14.57
CA ALA A 637 19.59 9.31 -15.15
C ALA A 637 18.07 9.23 -15.08
N THR A 638 17.44 8.52 -16.01
CA THR A 638 15.99 8.21 -15.99
C THR A 638 15.71 6.72 -15.80
N ASP A 639 16.75 5.91 -15.53
CA ASP A 639 16.59 4.51 -15.17
C ASP A 639 15.98 4.40 -13.76
N PRO A 640 14.88 3.65 -13.56
CA PRO A 640 14.22 3.54 -12.26
C PRO A 640 15.08 2.90 -11.15
N GLY A 641 16.09 2.08 -11.51
CA GLY A 641 16.99 1.40 -10.57
C GLY A 641 18.18 2.26 -10.14
N PHE A 642 18.61 3.21 -10.99
CA PHE A 642 19.83 4.00 -10.77
C PHE A 642 19.91 4.68 -9.41
N ALA A 643 18.80 5.16 -8.84
CA ALA A 643 18.79 5.84 -7.54
C ALA A 643 19.20 4.93 -6.36
N ARG A 644 18.95 3.62 -6.47
CA ARG A 644 19.42 2.60 -5.51
C ARG A 644 20.85 2.21 -5.84
N ASP A 645 21.09 1.89 -7.11
CA ASP A 645 22.37 1.36 -7.60
C ASP A 645 23.53 2.34 -7.36
N ILE A 646 23.31 3.65 -7.53
CA ILE A 646 24.36 4.67 -7.38
C ILE A 646 24.83 4.81 -5.92
N ALA A 647 23.93 4.61 -4.96
CA ALA A 647 24.26 4.66 -3.54
C ALA A 647 25.08 3.42 -3.13
N ALA A 648 24.65 2.24 -3.57
CA ALA A 648 25.39 0.99 -3.35
C ALA A 648 26.77 1.01 -4.04
N TRP A 649 26.84 1.56 -5.25
CA TRP A 649 28.08 1.72 -6.01
C TRP A 649 29.07 2.65 -5.30
N ALA A 650 28.62 3.82 -4.84
CA ALA A 650 29.47 4.77 -4.13
C ALA A 650 30.05 4.15 -2.85
N GLN A 651 29.20 3.50 -2.05
CA GLN A 651 29.61 2.81 -0.82
C GLN A 651 30.62 1.70 -1.10
N THR A 652 30.41 0.90 -2.16
CA THR A 652 31.27 -0.26 -2.47
C THR A 652 32.61 0.16 -3.06
N THR A 653 32.64 1.22 -3.86
CA THR A 653 33.86 1.72 -4.51
C THR A 653 34.66 2.71 -3.65
N GLY A 654 34.15 3.08 -2.47
CA GLY A 654 34.80 4.02 -1.55
C GLY A 654 34.65 5.49 -1.96
N ASN A 655 33.76 5.80 -2.90
CA ASN A 655 33.42 7.17 -3.31
C ASN A 655 32.28 7.72 -2.43
N THR A 656 32.18 9.04 -2.30
CA THR A 656 31.13 9.67 -1.47
C THR A 656 29.97 10.14 -2.33
N LEU A 657 28.77 9.64 -2.05
CA LEU A 657 27.53 10.22 -2.57
C LEU A 657 27.23 11.53 -1.80
N VAL A 658 27.45 12.67 -2.45
CA VAL A 658 27.30 14.01 -1.85
C VAL A 658 25.82 14.41 -1.79
N SER A 659 25.06 14.14 -2.84
CA SER A 659 23.62 14.39 -2.88
C SER A 659 22.94 13.44 -3.86
N LYS A 660 21.65 13.17 -3.61
CA LYS A 660 20.78 12.38 -4.47
C LYS A 660 19.37 12.94 -4.41
N ASP A 661 18.81 13.26 -5.56
CA ASP A 661 17.46 13.77 -5.69
C ASP A 661 16.70 13.01 -6.78
N VAL A 662 15.41 12.73 -6.53
CA VAL A 662 14.55 11.94 -7.44
C VAL A 662 13.22 12.68 -7.62
N GLU A 663 13.04 13.23 -8.81
CA GLU A 663 11.81 13.94 -9.21
C GLU A 663 11.27 13.38 -10.51
N ALA A 664 9.96 13.11 -10.57
CA ALA A 664 9.22 12.76 -11.80
C ALA A 664 9.88 11.67 -12.68
N GLY A 665 10.52 10.65 -12.07
CA GLY A 665 11.18 9.55 -12.81
C GLY A 665 12.58 9.87 -13.32
N ARG A 666 13.20 10.97 -12.87
CA ARG A 666 14.58 11.35 -13.16
C ARG A 666 15.38 11.47 -11.86
N CYS A 667 16.49 10.75 -11.76
CA CYS A 667 17.42 10.77 -10.64
C CYS A 667 18.63 11.66 -10.97
N THR A 668 18.96 12.62 -10.11
CA THR A 668 20.20 13.39 -10.16
C THR A 668 21.06 13.04 -8.95
N ALA A 669 22.29 12.58 -9.15
CA ALA A 669 23.22 12.22 -8.08
C ALA A 669 24.55 12.96 -8.24
N VAL A 670 25.16 13.42 -7.13
CA VAL A 670 26.52 13.99 -7.13
C VAL A 670 27.45 13.05 -6.38
N ILE A 671 28.50 12.58 -7.05
CA ILE A 671 29.51 11.66 -6.51
C ILE A 671 30.83 12.38 -6.41
N ARG A 672 31.44 12.43 -5.22
CA ARG A 672 32.82 12.89 -5.07
C ARG A 672 33.78 11.71 -5.03
N LYS A 673 34.85 11.80 -5.80
CA LYS A 673 35.93 10.82 -5.76
C LYS A 673 36.76 11.05 -4.51
N ASP A 674 36.53 10.25 -3.48
CA ASP A 674 37.34 10.24 -2.28
C ASP A 674 38.33 9.07 -2.40
N GLY A 675 39.63 9.35 -2.20
CA GLY A 675 40.67 8.31 -2.26
C GLY A 675 40.35 7.19 -1.26
N ALA A 676 40.61 5.93 -1.65
CA ALA A 676 40.20 4.73 -0.92
C ALA A 676 40.45 4.84 0.59
N ALA A 677 39.38 5.02 1.38
CA ALA A 677 39.45 4.99 2.83
C ALA A 677 39.83 3.57 3.27
N SER A 678 41.00 3.46 3.90
CA SER A 678 41.51 2.28 4.61
C SER A 678 40.44 1.69 5.54
N GLN A 679 40.04 0.44 5.29
CA GLN A 679 39.02 -0.26 6.07
C GLN A 679 39.48 -0.54 7.52
N PRO A 680 38.55 -0.61 8.50
CA PRO A 680 38.86 -1.11 9.85
C PRO A 680 39.05 -2.63 9.83
N SER A 681 40.20 -3.08 10.32
CA SER A 681 40.55 -4.49 10.48
C SER A 681 39.97 -5.08 11.76
N GLU A 682 39.13 -6.13 11.69
CA GLU A 682 39.03 -7.17 12.72
C GLU A 682 38.52 -8.51 12.14
N ARG A 683 39.42 -9.50 11.99
CA ARG A 683 39.30 -10.89 12.53
C ARG A 683 40.53 -11.75 12.18
N PRO A 684 40.84 -12.79 13.00
CA PRO A 684 42.19 -13.32 13.14
C PRO A 684 42.57 -14.45 12.15
N ASP A 685 43.87 -14.49 11.89
CA ASP A 685 44.74 -15.41 11.16
C ASP A 685 44.21 -16.75 10.63
N GLY A 686 44.55 -16.99 9.37
CA GLY A 686 44.60 -18.29 8.70
C GLY A 686 45.15 -18.18 7.28
N ASP A 687 46.48 -18.26 7.15
CA ASP A 687 47.31 -18.44 5.95
C ASP A 687 46.64 -18.38 4.56
N ARG A 688 46.97 -17.35 3.76
CA ARG A 688 47.09 -17.44 2.29
C ARG A 688 47.96 -16.31 1.74
N GLU A 689 48.84 -16.69 0.81
CA GLU A 689 49.97 -15.94 0.26
C GLU A 689 49.61 -14.61 -0.41
N ALA A 690 50.59 -13.70 -0.35
CA ALA A 690 50.55 -12.33 -0.85
C ALA A 690 50.43 -12.23 -2.38
N GLY A 691 49.46 -11.44 -2.86
CA GLY A 691 49.38 -10.99 -4.25
C GLY A 691 48.15 -10.14 -4.59
N ALA A 692 48.30 -8.81 -4.51
CA ALA A 692 47.48 -7.75 -5.12
C ALA A 692 46.06 -7.46 -4.58
N THR A 693 45.91 -6.26 -3.97
CA THR A 693 44.70 -5.42 -3.83
C THR A 693 43.34 -6.13 -3.76
N GLY A 694 42.80 -6.27 -2.54
CA GLY A 694 41.58 -7.03 -2.22
C GLY A 694 40.26 -6.46 -2.76
N GLY A 695 40.01 -6.65 -4.05
CA GLY A 695 38.65 -6.62 -4.63
C GLY A 695 37.95 -7.97 -4.44
N ARG A 696 36.61 -7.97 -4.35
CA ARG A 696 35.82 -9.21 -4.28
C ARG A 696 35.84 -9.89 -5.65
N GLU A 697 35.94 -11.21 -5.70
CA GLU A 697 35.89 -11.97 -6.96
C GLU A 697 34.50 -12.63 -7.14
N LYS A 698 34.00 -12.63 -8.38
CA LYS A 698 32.70 -13.18 -8.79
C LYS A 698 32.92 -14.18 -9.92
N THR A 699 32.29 -15.35 -9.85
CA THR A 699 32.35 -16.33 -10.93
C THR A 699 30.96 -16.65 -11.46
N ILE A 700 30.80 -16.57 -12.78
CA ILE A 700 29.55 -16.83 -13.50
C ILE A 700 29.78 -17.96 -14.49
N ILE A 701 29.13 -19.09 -14.29
CA ILE A 701 29.17 -20.24 -15.19
C ILE A 701 28.00 -20.12 -16.16
N VAL A 702 28.29 -19.94 -17.44
CA VAL A 702 27.29 -19.79 -18.50
C VAL A 702 27.18 -21.12 -19.25
N PHE A 703 26.13 -21.87 -18.94
CA PHE A 703 25.80 -23.14 -19.58
C PHE A 703 24.83 -22.94 -20.75
N ASP A 704 23.89 -22.00 -20.62
CA ASP A 704 22.83 -21.78 -21.59
C ASP A 704 23.23 -20.80 -22.71
N GLY A 705 22.77 -21.06 -23.93
CA GLY A 705 23.03 -20.26 -25.12
C GLY A 705 21.86 -19.37 -25.55
N ASP A 706 20.76 -19.35 -24.81
CA ASP A 706 19.60 -18.51 -25.13
C ASP A 706 19.86 -17.02 -24.83
N LEU A 707 19.31 -16.15 -25.70
CA LEU A 707 19.52 -14.70 -25.69
C LEU A 707 19.16 -14.06 -24.34
N ASP A 708 18.02 -14.41 -23.76
CA ASP A 708 17.53 -13.84 -22.50
C ASP A 708 18.41 -14.22 -21.30
N ARG A 709 18.96 -15.45 -21.29
CA ARG A 709 19.87 -15.91 -20.23
C ARG A 709 21.28 -15.33 -20.39
N ALA A 710 21.77 -15.27 -21.63
CA ALA A 710 23.03 -14.62 -21.95
C ALA A 710 22.99 -13.11 -21.61
N LEU A 711 21.87 -12.42 -21.88
CA LEU A 711 21.67 -11.03 -21.48
C LEU A 711 21.75 -10.88 -19.96
N ALA A 712 21.05 -11.72 -19.19
CA ALA A 712 21.13 -11.68 -17.73
C ALA A 712 22.57 -11.88 -17.23
N ALA A 713 23.31 -12.86 -17.76
CA ALA A 713 24.70 -13.12 -17.37
C ALA A 713 25.61 -11.90 -17.61
N PHE A 714 25.50 -11.26 -18.78
CA PHE A 714 26.35 -10.11 -19.11
C PHE A 714 25.91 -8.80 -18.43
N VAL A 715 24.62 -8.63 -18.11
CA VAL A 715 24.14 -7.51 -17.29
C VAL A 715 24.75 -7.60 -15.89
N ILE A 716 24.69 -8.79 -15.26
CA ILE A 716 25.28 -9.04 -13.94
C ILE A 716 26.80 -8.85 -13.98
N ALA A 717 27.48 -9.38 -14.99
CA ALA A 717 28.93 -9.27 -15.12
C ALA A 717 29.40 -7.80 -15.24
N ASN A 718 28.74 -6.99 -16.08
CA ASN A 718 29.06 -5.58 -16.22
C ASN A 718 28.76 -4.78 -14.96
N GLY A 719 27.64 -5.07 -14.27
CA GLY A 719 27.31 -4.45 -12.99
C GLY A 719 28.36 -4.74 -11.93
N ALA A 720 28.75 -6.01 -11.77
CA ALA A 720 29.79 -6.43 -10.84
C ALA A 720 31.14 -5.78 -11.15
N ALA A 721 31.56 -5.77 -12.42
CA ALA A 721 32.80 -5.12 -12.84
C ALA A 721 32.78 -3.61 -12.57
N ALA A 722 31.65 -2.94 -12.82
CA ALA A 722 31.50 -1.51 -12.53
C ALA A 722 31.59 -1.21 -11.02
N MET A 723 31.13 -2.12 -10.16
CA MET A 723 31.30 -2.02 -8.70
C MET A 723 32.73 -2.29 -8.21
N GLY A 724 33.66 -2.59 -9.11
CA GLY A 724 35.07 -2.86 -8.78
C GLY A 724 35.37 -4.33 -8.46
N ASP A 725 34.42 -5.24 -8.69
CA ASP A 725 34.65 -6.67 -8.50
C ASP A 725 35.44 -7.25 -9.67
N ARG A 726 36.28 -8.24 -9.38
CA ARG A 726 36.91 -9.08 -10.42
C ARG A 726 35.90 -10.12 -10.87
N VAL A 727 35.60 -10.18 -12.16
CA VAL A 727 34.59 -11.11 -12.69
C VAL A 727 35.23 -12.13 -13.63
N ASN A 728 34.98 -13.41 -13.34
CA ASN A 728 35.34 -14.54 -14.20
C ASN A 728 34.06 -15.16 -14.78
N MET A 729 33.96 -15.27 -16.10
CA MET A 729 32.85 -15.94 -16.78
C MET A 729 33.34 -17.22 -17.45
N PHE A 730 32.77 -18.37 -17.08
CA PHE A 730 33.14 -19.67 -17.64
C PHE A 730 32.03 -20.20 -18.56
N PHE A 731 32.30 -20.28 -19.87
CA PHE A 731 31.34 -20.71 -20.89
C PHE A 731 31.51 -22.18 -21.21
N THR A 732 30.44 -22.95 -21.02
CA THR A 732 30.43 -24.40 -21.22
C THR A 732 29.20 -24.80 -22.03
N PHE A 733 29.28 -25.94 -22.73
CA PHE A 733 28.20 -26.45 -23.58
C PHE A 733 27.56 -25.36 -24.47
N TRP A 734 26.24 -25.16 -24.37
CA TRP A 734 25.48 -24.25 -25.24
C TRP A 734 25.90 -22.78 -25.09
N GLY A 735 26.38 -22.40 -23.90
CA GLY A 735 26.93 -21.09 -23.60
C GLY A 735 28.12 -20.69 -24.48
N LEU A 736 28.85 -21.65 -25.07
CA LEU A 736 29.90 -21.35 -26.06
C LEU A 736 29.36 -20.60 -27.29
N SER A 737 28.07 -20.74 -27.60
CA SER A 737 27.43 -20.03 -28.73
C SER A 737 27.36 -18.51 -28.50
N VAL A 738 27.36 -18.07 -27.25
CA VAL A 738 27.29 -16.65 -26.85
C VAL A 738 28.55 -15.90 -27.26
N ILE A 739 29.71 -16.53 -27.04
CA ILE A 739 31.05 -15.99 -27.29
C ILE A 739 31.65 -16.42 -28.64
N ARG A 740 30.83 -16.96 -29.53
CA ARG A 740 31.24 -17.37 -30.88
C ARG A 740 31.27 -16.17 -31.82
N ARG A 741 32.24 -16.10 -32.73
CA ARG A 741 32.28 -15.06 -33.76
C ARG A 741 31.15 -15.23 -34.79
N PRO A 742 30.63 -14.12 -35.35
CA PRO A 742 29.72 -14.18 -36.48
C PRO A 742 30.37 -14.71 -37.77
N GLU A 743 31.67 -14.43 -37.99
CA GLU A 743 32.39 -14.84 -39.19
C GLU A 743 32.68 -16.35 -39.21
N ARG A 744 32.85 -16.91 -40.42
CA ARG A 744 33.19 -18.33 -40.62
C ARG A 744 34.67 -18.47 -40.98
N PRO A 745 35.59 -18.61 -40.01
CA PRO A 745 36.99 -18.92 -40.30
C PRO A 745 37.10 -20.31 -40.94
N ARG A 746 38.07 -20.48 -41.84
CA ARG A 746 38.37 -21.79 -42.42
C ARG A 746 39.20 -22.60 -41.42
N THR A 747 38.56 -23.54 -40.74
CA THR A 747 39.25 -24.45 -39.81
C THR A 747 39.09 -25.92 -40.26
N PRO A 748 40.14 -26.74 -40.14
CA PRO A 748 40.04 -28.17 -40.43
C PRO A 748 39.16 -28.86 -39.37
N LYS A 749 38.06 -29.48 -39.80
CA LYS A 749 37.12 -30.22 -38.93
C LYS A 749 36.70 -31.54 -39.58
N ASP A 750 36.55 -32.58 -38.76
CA ASP A 750 35.91 -33.85 -39.18
C ASP A 750 34.41 -33.65 -39.53
N ALA A 751 33.79 -34.68 -40.10
CA ALA A 751 32.42 -34.59 -40.59
C ALA A 751 31.37 -34.35 -39.49
N VAL A 752 31.57 -34.90 -38.30
CA VAL A 752 30.62 -34.79 -37.17
C VAL A 752 30.74 -33.42 -36.51
N SER A 753 31.97 -32.98 -36.24
CA SER A 753 32.28 -31.64 -35.73
C SER A 753 31.77 -30.54 -36.66
N ARG A 754 31.80 -30.78 -37.98
CA ARG A 754 31.25 -29.85 -38.98
C ARG A 754 29.73 -29.74 -38.91
N ALA A 755 29.03 -30.85 -38.71
CA ALA A 755 27.57 -30.88 -38.56
C ALA A 755 27.12 -30.18 -37.27
N PHE A 756 27.74 -30.50 -36.12
CA PHE A 756 27.45 -29.83 -34.85
C PHE A 756 27.68 -28.32 -34.91
N ALA A 757 28.83 -27.89 -35.44
CA ALA A 757 29.14 -26.47 -35.57
C ALA A 757 28.21 -25.70 -36.54
N GLU A 758 27.47 -26.40 -37.41
CA GLU A 758 26.48 -25.84 -38.32
C GLU A 758 25.09 -25.71 -37.69
N MET A 759 24.74 -26.61 -36.76
CA MET A 759 23.49 -26.54 -36.00
C MET A 759 23.50 -25.47 -34.91
N LEU A 760 24.68 -25.07 -34.42
CA LEU A 760 24.82 -24.07 -33.38
C LEU A 760 24.69 -22.64 -33.91
N PRO A 761 24.02 -21.74 -33.16
CA PRO A 761 24.00 -20.31 -33.46
C PRO A 761 25.41 -19.74 -33.66
N ARG A 762 25.52 -18.74 -34.54
CA ARG A 762 26.78 -18.05 -34.83
C ARG A 762 26.72 -16.64 -34.28
N GLY A 763 27.25 -16.50 -33.06
CA GLY A 763 27.34 -15.27 -32.31
C GLY A 763 26.04 -14.81 -31.63
N ALA A 764 26.23 -13.89 -30.69
CA ALA A 764 25.18 -13.27 -29.86
C ALA A 764 23.94 -12.80 -30.65
N GLY A 765 24.14 -12.26 -31.86
CA GLY A 765 23.05 -11.76 -32.71
C GLY A 765 22.13 -12.83 -33.29
N ARG A 766 22.52 -14.12 -33.23
CA ARG A 766 21.73 -15.24 -33.76
C ARG A 766 21.13 -16.13 -32.67
N LEU A 767 21.32 -15.79 -31.40
CA LEU A 767 20.70 -16.51 -30.29
C LEU A 767 19.17 -16.33 -30.32
N GLY A 768 18.45 -17.41 -30.01
CA GLY A 768 17.00 -17.42 -29.83
C GLY A 768 16.60 -17.15 -28.39
N LEU A 769 15.31 -17.03 -28.12
CA LEU A 769 14.80 -16.94 -26.74
C LEU A 769 14.58 -18.32 -26.13
N SER A 770 14.78 -18.44 -24.82
CA SER A 770 14.52 -19.68 -24.07
C SER A 770 13.06 -20.09 -24.06
N ARG A 771 12.16 -19.11 -24.15
CA ARG A 771 10.72 -19.30 -24.30
C ARG A 771 10.19 -18.32 -25.34
N MET A 772 9.09 -18.70 -26.01
CA MET A 772 8.42 -17.86 -27.00
C MET A 772 9.32 -17.41 -28.17
N ASN A 773 10.33 -18.20 -28.54
CA ASN A 773 11.22 -17.87 -29.67
C ASN A 773 10.46 -17.74 -31.01
N MET A 774 9.37 -18.51 -31.18
CA MET A 774 8.44 -18.42 -32.33
C MET A 774 9.18 -18.39 -33.69
N GLY A 775 10.13 -19.32 -33.89
CA GLY A 775 10.96 -19.37 -35.10
C GLY A 775 11.92 -18.19 -35.28
N GLY A 776 12.33 -17.52 -34.19
CA GLY A 776 13.20 -16.34 -34.19
C GLY A 776 12.45 -15.01 -34.15
N THR A 777 11.13 -15.00 -34.32
CA THR A 777 10.32 -13.76 -34.25
C THR A 777 10.29 -13.18 -32.83
N GLY A 778 10.28 -14.02 -31.80
CA GLY A 778 10.38 -13.59 -30.42
C GLY A 778 11.69 -12.87 -30.12
N ALA A 779 12.82 -13.43 -30.56
CA ALA A 779 14.13 -12.80 -30.40
C ALA A 779 14.24 -11.47 -31.16
N ALA A 780 13.65 -11.36 -32.36
CA ALA A 780 13.59 -10.11 -33.10
C ALA A 780 12.72 -9.05 -32.39
N MET A 781 11.59 -9.46 -31.83
CA MET A 781 10.71 -8.60 -31.03
C MET A 781 11.42 -8.11 -29.77
N MET A 782 12.08 -8.99 -29.02
CA MET A 782 12.83 -8.62 -27.81
C MET A 782 13.93 -7.60 -28.13
N ARG A 783 14.75 -7.83 -29.16
CA ARG A 783 15.77 -6.86 -29.60
C ARG A 783 15.18 -5.51 -30.06
N ARG A 784 13.95 -5.50 -30.58
CA ARG A 784 13.23 -4.25 -30.92
C ARG A 784 12.78 -3.52 -29.66
N VAL A 785 12.23 -4.24 -28.68
CA VAL A 785 11.80 -3.67 -27.39
C VAL A 785 13.01 -3.12 -26.63
N MET A 786 14.11 -3.87 -26.56
CA MET A 786 15.37 -3.44 -25.94
C MET A 786 15.85 -2.11 -26.51
N ARG A 787 15.92 -1.98 -27.84
CA ARG A 787 16.28 -0.72 -28.50
C ARG A 787 15.31 0.42 -28.18
N ALA A 788 14.01 0.15 -28.14
CA ALA A 788 13.02 1.17 -27.77
C ALA A 788 13.10 1.60 -26.30
N LYS A 789 13.70 0.77 -25.45
CA LYS A 789 13.89 1.01 -24.01
C LYS A 789 15.33 1.43 -23.66
N GLY A 790 16.21 1.58 -24.64
CA GLY A 790 17.61 1.97 -24.39
C GLY A 790 18.43 0.89 -23.66
N VAL A 791 18.05 -0.37 -23.77
CA VAL A 791 18.83 -1.52 -23.28
C VAL A 791 19.89 -1.88 -24.32
N ALA A 792 21.15 -1.96 -23.89
CA ALA A 792 22.27 -2.37 -24.74
C ALA A 792 22.02 -3.78 -25.32
N SER A 793 22.44 -3.97 -26.57
CA SER A 793 22.47 -5.29 -27.21
C SER A 793 23.44 -6.23 -26.49
N LEU A 794 23.26 -7.53 -26.66
CA LEU A 794 24.17 -8.52 -26.06
C LEU A 794 25.61 -8.33 -26.56
N GLU A 795 25.78 -7.94 -27.83
CA GLU A 795 27.05 -7.60 -28.44
C GLU A 795 27.73 -6.41 -27.74
N GLU A 796 26.98 -5.35 -27.45
CA GLU A 796 27.48 -4.18 -26.72
C GLU A 796 27.84 -4.54 -25.27
N LEU A 797 27.04 -5.39 -24.61
CA LEU A 797 27.33 -5.86 -23.25
C LEU A 797 28.57 -6.76 -23.18
N ILE A 798 28.80 -7.61 -24.19
CA ILE A 798 30.02 -8.42 -24.30
C ILE A 798 31.24 -7.51 -24.44
N ALA A 799 31.19 -6.53 -25.35
CA ALA A 799 32.28 -5.59 -25.56
C ALA A 799 32.57 -4.78 -24.29
N SER A 800 31.53 -4.26 -23.62
CA SER A 800 31.63 -3.55 -22.35
C SER A 800 32.27 -4.41 -21.26
N ALA A 801 31.91 -5.69 -21.16
CA ALA A 801 32.50 -6.60 -20.18
C ALA A 801 34.00 -6.81 -20.43
N GLN A 802 34.41 -6.98 -21.69
CA GLN A 802 35.82 -7.12 -22.06
C GLN A 802 36.62 -5.84 -21.78
N GLU A 803 36.06 -4.67 -22.08
CA GLU A 803 36.67 -3.37 -21.74
C GLU A 803 36.82 -3.17 -20.23
N ALA A 804 35.84 -3.64 -19.45
CA ALA A 804 35.87 -3.61 -17.99
C ALA A 804 36.80 -4.67 -17.37
N GLY A 805 37.47 -5.51 -18.17
CA GLY A 805 38.43 -6.51 -17.70
C GLY A 805 37.80 -7.81 -17.19
N VAL A 806 36.54 -8.08 -17.54
CA VAL A 806 35.89 -9.37 -17.25
C VAL A 806 36.59 -10.49 -18.02
N ARG A 807 37.02 -11.52 -17.30
CA ARG A 807 37.75 -12.66 -17.89
C ARG A 807 36.77 -13.68 -18.47
N LEU A 808 36.77 -13.85 -19.79
CA LEU A 808 35.91 -14.82 -20.48
C LEU A 808 36.70 -16.10 -20.77
N THR A 809 36.28 -17.23 -20.21
CA THR A 809 36.95 -18.53 -20.35
C THR A 809 36.04 -19.54 -21.05
N ALA A 810 36.47 -20.11 -22.17
CA ALA A 810 35.79 -21.19 -22.87
C ALA A 810 36.26 -22.56 -22.38
N CYS A 811 35.30 -23.47 -22.11
CA CYS A 811 35.57 -24.83 -21.68
C CYS A 811 36.17 -25.69 -22.82
N GLN A 812 37.43 -26.11 -22.68
CA GLN A 812 38.13 -26.95 -23.66
C GLN A 812 37.34 -28.24 -24.00
N MET A 813 36.83 -28.95 -22.98
CA MET A 813 36.08 -30.18 -23.20
C MET A 813 34.81 -29.95 -24.02
N SER A 814 34.07 -28.87 -23.72
CA SER A 814 32.86 -28.54 -24.49
C SER A 814 33.19 -28.11 -25.91
N MET A 815 34.31 -27.39 -26.10
CA MET A 815 34.81 -27.04 -27.44
C MET A 815 35.12 -28.29 -28.27
N ASP A 816 35.79 -29.28 -27.68
CA ASP A 816 36.12 -30.55 -28.34
C ASP A 816 34.86 -31.34 -28.70
N ILE A 817 33.90 -31.44 -27.79
CA ILE A 817 32.63 -32.15 -28.00
C ILE A 817 31.80 -31.48 -29.11
N MET A 818 31.76 -30.15 -29.13
CA MET A 818 30.90 -29.37 -30.04
C MET A 818 31.62 -29.01 -31.34
N GLY A 819 32.87 -29.43 -31.50
CA GLY A 819 33.68 -29.16 -32.69
C GLY A 819 33.95 -27.66 -32.90
N ILE A 820 34.07 -26.88 -31.83
CA ILE A 820 34.37 -25.44 -31.87
C ILE A 820 35.87 -25.24 -31.65
N THR A 821 36.50 -24.47 -32.53
CA THR A 821 37.94 -24.15 -32.41
C THR A 821 38.14 -22.76 -31.81
N ALA A 822 39.31 -22.51 -31.22
CA ALA A 822 39.68 -21.20 -30.67
C ALA A 822 39.52 -20.05 -31.70
N ALA A 823 39.81 -20.32 -32.97
CA ALA A 823 39.66 -19.35 -34.06
C ALA A 823 38.21 -18.92 -34.32
N GLU A 824 37.22 -19.68 -33.82
CA GLU A 824 35.79 -19.36 -33.94
C GLU A 824 35.24 -18.59 -32.73
N LEU A 825 36.04 -18.34 -31.70
CA LEU A 825 35.65 -17.55 -30.52
C LEU A 825 36.03 -16.09 -30.71
N ILE A 826 35.28 -15.18 -30.09
CA ILE A 826 35.59 -13.74 -30.14
C ILE A 826 36.98 -13.46 -29.54
N ASP A 827 37.60 -12.37 -29.98
CA ASP A 827 38.94 -12.00 -29.53
C ASP A 827 38.92 -11.74 -28.01
N GLY A 828 39.96 -12.16 -27.28
CA GLY A 828 40.07 -11.97 -25.82
C GLY A 828 39.48 -13.10 -24.96
N VAL A 829 38.97 -14.19 -25.56
CA VAL A 829 38.53 -15.38 -24.81
C VAL A 829 39.71 -16.31 -24.50
N GLU A 830 39.83 -16.70 -23.23
CA GLU A 830 40.79 -17.70 -22.77
C GLU A 830 40.22 -19.12 -22.86
N ILE A 831 41.10 -20.13 -22.87
CA ILE A 831 40.68 -21.52 -22.90
C ILE A 831 41.04 -22.16 -21.57
N GLY A 832 40.05 -22.77 -20.91
CA GLY A 832 40.19 -23.36 -19.58
C GLY A 832 39.49 -24.70 -19.46
N GLY A 833 39.91 -25.47 -18.48
CA GLY A 833 39.24 -26.72 -18.09
C GLY A 833 38.48 -26.55 -16.78
N VAL A 834 37.91 -27.66 -16.31
CA VAL A 834 37.23 -27.71 -15.00
C VAL A 834 38.14 -27.22 -13.87
N ALA A 835 39.44 -27.51 -13.92
CA ALA A 835 40.40 -27.04 -12.91
C ALA A 835 40.54 -25.50 -12.88
N THR A 836 40.49 -24.83 -14.03
CA THR A 836 40.50 -23.37 -14.13
C THR A 836 39.25 -22.79 -13.48
N MET A 837 38.08 -23.34 -13.83
CA MET A 837 36.81 -22.93 -13.25
C MET A 837 36.76 -23.14 -11.73
N LEU A 838 37.23 -24.29 -11.23
CA LEU A 838 37.25 -24.57 -9.78
C LEU A 838 38.18 -23.61 -9.02
N ASN A 839 39.35 -23.32 -9.58
CA ASN A 839 40.27 -22.34 -8.97
C ASN A 839 39.66 -20.94 -8.91
N ASP A 840 38.93 -20.51 -9.94
CA ASP A 840 38.26 -19.22 -9.96
C ASP A 840 37.05 -19.20 -8.98
N ASN A 841 36.34 -20.33 -8.82
CA ASN A 841 35.28 -20.48 -7.82
C ASN A 841 35.80 -20.44 -6.37
N ASP A 842 36.95 -21.03 -6.08
CA ASP A 842 37.54 -21.08 -4.75
C ASP A 842 37.99 -19.70 -4.24
N ARG A 843 38.24 -18.77 -5.16
CA ARG A 843 38.62 -17.37 -4.87
C ARG A 843 37.43 -16.42 -4.86
N SER A 844 36.32 -16.85 -5.48
CA SER A 844 35.10 -16.08 -5.59
C SER A 844 34.27 -16.12 -4.31
N ASN A 845 33.67 -14.99 -3.97
CA ASN A 845 32.69 -14.91 -2.88
C ASN A 845 31.24 -15.00 -3.38
N MET A 846 31.03 -15.29 -4.67
CA MET A 846 29.71 -15.51 -5.27
C MET A 846 29.83 -16.33 -6.56
N ASN A 847 29.15 -17.47 -6.62
CA ASN A 847 29.14 -18.34 -7.79
C ASN A 847 27.72 -18.44 -8.34
N LEU A 848 27.52 -18.03 -9.60
CA LEU A 848 26.24 -18.13 -10.31
C LEU A 848 26.34 -19.15 -11.45
N PHE A 849 25.30 -19.96 -11.63
CA PHE A 849 25.18 -20.90 -12.73
C PHE A 849 23.96 -20.52 -13.57
N ILE A 850 24.18 -20.14 -14.84
CA ILE A 850 23.20 -19.50 -15.72
C ILE A 850 22.98 -20.31 -17.01
#